data_AF-A0A9J6EVI3-F1
#
_entry.id   AF-A0A9J6EVI3-F1
#
_cell.length_a   1.000
_cell.length_b   1.000
_cell.length_c   1.000
_cell.angle_alpha   90.00
_cell.angle_beta   90.00
_cell.angle_gamma   90.00
#
_symmetry.space_group_name_H-M   'P 1'
#
loop_
_entity.id
_entity.type
_entity.pdbx_description
1 polymer ?
#
loop_
_entity_poly.entity_id
_entity_poly.type
_entity_poly.pdbx_seq_one_letter_code
_entity_poly.pdbx_strand_id
1 'polypeptide(L)'
;MAEDIVEIDIEANEADRYLSGHQVDGRNLYPAMGYLVLVWKSVAKRMGMPIDQVPVVFEDVSFRQASLLPKNGCVRFLVNVLRLTGEFEVATAGAAVATGRVRVIEEGERLLVIDPPCVPGDSVDYELQAQDVYKELRLRGYGYHGAFQGILKADIDSLDVIYDGYQKTCRAGGVVVKGLRNTLFERRLIQQVPQLEKYHFVPYIDDDEMKEQRYRSVKEYVKNSTDNDSLLNVLLTLSKGTSIPTYLASSVRSLLHDRRKCLERDILNTALFTEDPLRCLLDVVLENTGFGVVQVLELAAKKNSLLLAPWALQWLSLQDIRFKIKYAILHPSPEDLAPNHVPDGASIVKYDSSSAPQKRIRDAELTIVVRGVFDTNSNTNSLLKHLSQCKEKSFVLLSQRTELTPAEMFLSSADGTAFRRHSDDEVIAAFKARGLLLVGLKSNSLSSLLLFRNCSTASEICKQAVITVKNSGFKWVEKLRKKVLEYDMKPDGENIWILAQDAGTSGILGLTNNLIEETGGRRVRCVFDATPNGSNDVFDFSPSNLNYADALQQDLLMNVSRNGQWGSYKYLSFTSDDLQKTTTTYAFLNIRSRGDLSSFHWCESPLSYASLSSIIANGGMLCDVYCAPLNFHDILLATGKIAPEALPGKWAFSDCVMGLEFSGRDDQGRRIMCMARSQGIATVAIADPDFTWDVPETWTLEDACTVPIAYTTAYYALIMRGNMRPGETVLVHSGSGGVGQAAIAIALSMGCTVYTTVGKWAFSDCVMGLEFSGRDDQGRRIMCMARSQGIATVAIADPDFTWDVPETWTLENACTVPIAYSTAYYALIMRGNMRPGETVLVHSGSGGVGQAAIAIALSMGCTVYTTVGKWHQCLFHL
;
A
#
# COMPACT_ATOMS: atom_id res chain seq x y z
N MET A 1 6.41 26.16 42.92
CA MET A 1 5.48 25.58 41.92
C MET A 1 5.33 24.12 42.30
N ALA A 2 4.12 23.62 42.49
CA ALA A 2 3.89 22.20 42.75
C ALA A 2 3.28 21.60 41.49
N GLU A 3 4.00 20.68 40.86
CA GLU A 3 3.52 19.92 39.71
C GLU A 3 2.70 18.74 40.24
N ASP A 4 1.46 18.59 39.79
CA ASP A 4 0.66 17.40 40.10
C ASP A 4 0.94 16.34 39.03
N ILE A 5 1.42 15.17 39.46
CA ILE A 5 1.65 14.02 38.58
C ILE A 5 0.44 13.09 38.69
N VAL A 6 -0.15 12.74 37.55
CA VAL A 6 -1.27 11.78 37.46
C VAL A 6 -0.87 10.64 36.54
N GLU A 7 -0.93 9.42 37.04
CA GLU A 7 -0.71 8.20 36.24
C GLU A 7 -2.06 7.58 35.87
N ILE A 8 -2.21 7.19 34.60
CA ILE A 8 -3.41 6.52 34.07
C ILE A 8 -3.00 5.15 33.54
N ASP A 9 -3.63 4.09 34.04
CA ASP A 9 -3.40 2.71 33.59
C ASP A 9 -4.73 1.98 33.38
N ILE A 10 -5.07 1.73 32.12
CA ILE A 10 -6.39 1.17 31.75
C ILE A 10 -6.52 -0.34 32.02
N GLU A 11 -5.41 -1.03 32.31
CA GLU A 11 -5.40 -2.48 32.59
C GLU A 11 -5.35 -2.73 34.09
N ALA A 12 -4.39 -2.11 34.78
CA ALA A 12 -4.09 -2.34 36.19
C ALA A 12 -5.00 -1.57 37.15
N ASN A 13 -5.48 -0.37 36.78
CA ASN A 13 -6.35 0.44 37.62
C ASN A 13 -7.83 0.31 37.20
N GLU A 14 -8.65 -0.26 38.08
CA GLU A 14 -10.08 -0.45 37.84
C GLU A 14 -10.81 0.88 37.59
N ALA A 15 -10.38 1.97 38.26
CA ALA A 15 -10.97 3.29 38.10
C ALA A 15 -10.70 3.91 36.71
N ASP A 16 -9.66 3.49 36.00
CA ASP A 16 -9.28 4.02 34.69
C ASP A 16 -9.77 3.14 33.53
N ARG A 17 -10.22 1.91 33.80
CA ARG A 17 -10.61 0.92 32.79
C ARG A 17 -11.70 1.41 31.84
N TYR A 18 -12.59 2.30 32.30
CA TYR A 18 -13.64 2.88 31.46
C TYR A 18 -13.09 3.70 30.28
N LEU A 19 -11.87 4.26 30.41
CA LEU A 19 -11.20 5.04 29.35
C LEU A 19 -10.90 4.20 28.10
N SER A 20 -10.87 2.87 28.23
CA SER A 20 -10.80 1.98 27.06
C SER A 20 -11.98 2.14 26.10
N GLY A 21 -13.13 2.63 26.59
CA GLY A 21 -14.31 2.94 25.79
C GLY A 21 -14.17 4.15 24.86
N HIS A 22 -13.14 4.97 25.03
CA HIS A 22 -12.85 6.12 24.17
C HIS A 22 -11.87 5.74 23.06
N GLN A 23 -12.38 4.97 22.09
CA GLN A 23 -11.61 4.51 20.94
C GLN A 23 -11.86 5.39 19.71
N VAL A 24 -10.78 5.84 19.06
CA VAL A 24 -10.82 6.60 17.80
C VAL A 24 -9.82 5.97 16.82
N ASP A 25 -10.30 5.59 15.64
CA ASP A 25 -9.56 4.84 14.61
C ASP A 25 -8.82 3.62 15.20
N GLY A 26 -9.53 2.82 16.00
CA GLY A 26 -9.00 1.58 16.60
C GLY A 26 -8.00 1.77 17.75
N ARG A 27 -7.74 3.02 18.18
CA ARG A 27 -6.80 3.34 19.26
C ARG A 27 -7.50 3.92 20.47
N ASN A 28 -7.07 3.53 21.66
CA ASN A 28 -7.55 4.12 22.90
C ASN A 28 -6.87 5.48 23.07
N LEU A 29 -7.62 6.56 22.93
CA LEU A 29 -7.11 7.92 23.11
C LEU A 29 -7.61 8.47 24.45
N TYR A 30 -6.76 9.18 25.17
CA TYR A 30 -7.21 9.90 26.34
C TYR A 30 -8.17 11.03 25.90
N PRO A 31 -9.40 11.09 26.44
CA PRO A 31 -10.39 12.07 26.00
C PRO A 31 -9.90 13.51 26.25
N ALA A 32 -10.19 14.42 25.31
CA ALA A 32 -9.84 15.84 25.47
C ALA A 32 -10.44 16.45 26.74
N MET A 33 -11.69 16.09 27.06
CA MET A 33 -12.37 16.49 28.30
C MET A 33 -11.68 15.93 29.55
N GLY A 34 -10.98 14.80 29.43
CA GLY A 34 -10.17 14.23 30.51
C GLY A 34 -9.09 15.20 30.98
N TYR A 35 -8.42 15.93 30.08
CA TYR A 35 -7.39 16.90 30.46
C TYR A 35 -7.95 18.02 31.33
N LEU A 36 -9.15 18.51 31.01
CA LEU A 36 -9.82 19.53 31.79
C LEU A 36 -10.19 19.00 33.18
N VAL A 37 -10.63 17.75 33.28
CA VAL A 37 -10.87 17.08 34.56
C VAL A 37 -9.59 16.96 35.39
N LEU A 38 -8.44 16.67 34.77
CA LEU A 38 -7.15 16.64 35.49
C LEU A 38 -6.79 18.01 36.09
N VAL A 39 -6.98 19.09 35.31
CA VAL A 39 -6.75 20.47 35.76
C VAL A 39 -7.73 20.83 36.87
N TRP A 40 -9.02 20.51 36.71
CA TRP A 40 -10.04 20.76 37.71
C TRP A 40 -9.75 20.03 39.04
N LYS A 41 -9.37 18.76 38.97
CA LYS A 41 -8.90 17.98 40.14
C LYS A 41 -7.69 18.64 40.82
N SER A 42 -6.72 19.14 40.05
CA SER A 42 -5.56 19.85 40.59
C SER A 42 -5.97 21.15 41.32
N VAL A 43 -6.88 21.94 40.73
CA VAL A 43 -7.42 23.16 41.37
C VAL A 43 -8.16 22.82 42.67
N ALA A 44 -9.08 21.87 42.63
CA ALA A 44 -9.86 21.46 43.81
C ALA A 44 -8.96 20.92 44.93
N LYS A 45 -7.98 20.06 44.59
CA LYS A 45 -6.98 19.53 45.53
C LYS A 45 -6.18 20.63 46.21
N ARG A 46 -5.81 21.69 45.48
CA ARG A 46 -5.10 22.86 46.04
C ARG A 46 -5.97 23.70 46.96
N MET A 47 -7.28 23.72 46.75
CA MET A 47 -8.25 24.37 47.61
C MET A 47 -8.66 23.51 48.82
N GLY A 48 -8.25 22.23 48.86
CA GLY A 48 -8.65 21.30 49.92
C GLY A 48 -10.14 20.96 49.90
N MET A 49 -10.81 21.16 48.76
CA MET A 49 -12.24 20.93 48.57
C MET A 49 -12.46 19.77 47.57
N PRO A 50 -13.57 19.03 47.70
CA PRO A 50 -13.92 18.02 46.70
C PRO A 50 -14.35 18.69 45.40
N ILE A 51 -14.13 18.00 44.26
CA ILE A 51 -14.27 18.58 42.92
C ILE A 51 -15.69 19.10 42.63
N ASP A 52 -16.71 18.45 43.16
CA ASP A 52 -18.13 18.78 43.04
C ASP A 52 -18.52 20.09 43.74
N GLN A 53 -17.68 20.61 44.63
CA GLN A 53 -17.89 21.87 45.34
C GLN A 53 -17.09 23.05 44.76
N VAL A 54 -16.29 22.83 43.72
CA VAL A 54 -15.40 23.85 43.15
C VAL A 54 -15.82 24.16 41.71
N PRO A 55 -16.75 25.09 41.47
CA PRO A 55 -17.12 25.47 40.12
C PRO A 55 -15.96 26.23 39.44
N VAL A 56 -15.62 25.84 38.21
CA VAL A 56 -14.52 26.45 37.43
C VAL A 56 -14.98 26.89 36.03
N VAL A 57 -14.32 27.91 35.50
CA VAL A 57 -14.43 28.35 34.10
C VAL A 57 -13.08 28.13 33.41
N PHE A 58 -13.14 27.56 32.22
CA PHE A 58 -11.99 27.39 31.33
C PHE A 58 -12.06 28.40 30.19
N GLU A 59 -10.94 29.09 29.94
CA GLU A 59 -10.80 30.12 28.91
C GLU A 59 -9.59 29.79 28.01
N ASP A 60 -9.70 30.11 26.72
CA ASP A 60 -8.62 29.93 25.72
C ASP A 60 -7.95 28.55 25.73
N VAL A 61 -8.76 27.50 25.90
CA VAL A 61 -8.28 26.11 25.90
C VAL A 61 -7.83 25.70 24.49
N SER A 62 -6.61 25.17 24.42
CA SER A 62 -6.04 24.57 23.22
C SER A 62 -5.57 23.15 23.51
N PHE A 63 -6.10 22.19 22.73
CA PHE A 63 -5.63 20.81 22.71
C PHE A 63 -4.62 20.68 21.57
N ARG A 64 -3.37 20.37 21.91
CA ARG A 64 -2.27 20.33 20.94
C ARG A 64 -2.04 18.94 20.37
N GLN A 65 -2.25 17.92 21.20
CA GLN A 65 -1.98 16.53 20.82
C GLN A 65 -2.88 15.56 21.60
N ALA A 66 -3.38 14.53 20.92
CA ALA A 66 -4.07 13.42 21.56
C ALA A 66 -3.07 12.46 22.21
N SER A 67 -3.35 12.03 23.44
CA SER A 67 -2.50 11.06 24.16
C SER A 67 -2.98 9.64 23.91
N LEU A 68 -2.08 8.76 23.50
CA LEU A 68 -2.37 7.34 23.31
C LEU A 68 -2.36 6.63 24.67
N LEU A 69 -3.39 5.85 24.97
CA LEU A 69 -3.44 4.95 26.11
C LEU A 69 -2.99 3.56 25.64
N PRO A 70 -1.81 3.07 26.04
CA PRO A 70 -1.35 1.74 25.66
C PRO A 70 -2.25 0.69 26.32
N LYS A 71 -2.40 -0.47 25.67
CA LYS A 71 -3.16 -1.60 26.28
C LYS A 71 -2.49 -2.10 27.55
N ASN A 72 -1.16 -2.07 27.58
CA ASN A 72 -0.35 -2.52 28.70
C ASN A 72 0.58 -1.36 29.12
N GLY A 73 0.59 -1.05 30.41
CA GLY A 73 1.40 0.02 31.00
C GLY A 73 0.63 1.33 31.24
N CYS A 74 1.32 2.31 31.82
CA CYS A 74 0.72 3.58 32.25
C CYS A 74 1.18 4.79 31.43
N VAL A 75 0.32 5.81 31.38
CA VAL A 75 0.64 7.14 30.84
C VAL A 75 0.71 8.13 31.98
N ARG A 76 1.76 8.96 31.99
CA ARG A 76 1.99 9.98 33.01
C ARG A 76 1.63 11.36 32.47
N PHE A 77 0.77 12.07 33.19
CA PHE A 77 0.41 13.46 32.93
C PHE A 77 0.99 14.36 34.02
N LEU A 78 1.67 15.41 33.61
CA LEU A 78 2.14 16.49 34.44
C LEU A 78 1.17 17.65 34.31
N VAL A 79 0.53 18.04 35.41
CA VAL A 79 -0.44 19.13 35.44
C VAL A 79 0.18 20.30 36.20
N ASN A 80 0.36 21.41 35.50
CA ASN A 80 0.82 22.66 36.07
C ASN A 80 -0.30 23.72 35.96
N VAL A 81 -0.54 24.45 37.05
CA VAL A 81 -1.49 25.56 37.10
C VAL A 81 -0.83 26.72 37.84
N LEU A 82 -0.66 27.84 37.15
CA LEU A 82 -0.08 29.07 37.68
C LEU A 82 -1.11 29.79 38.57
N ARG A 83 -0.76 30.03 39.83
CA ARG A 83 -1.70 30.55 40.85
C ARG A 83 -2.22 31.96 40.55
N LEU A 84 -1.41 32.83 39.96
CA LEU A 84 -1.77 34.24 39.76
C LEU A 84 -2.55 34.47 38.47
N THR A 85 -2.17 33.79 37.39
CA THR A 85 -2.77 33.98 36.06
C THR A 85 -3.87 32.96 35.75
N GLY A 86 -3.93 31.86 36.50
CA GLY A 86 -4.80 30.72 36.20
C GLY A 86 -4.35 29.93 34.97
N GLU A 87 -3.21 30.26 34.37
CA GLU A 87 -2.72 29.55 33.18
C GLU A 87 -2.31 28.13 33.56
N PHE A 88 -2.79 27.17 32.78
CA PHE A 88 -2.50 25.77 32.98
C PHE A 88 -1.80 25.16 31.77
N GLU A 89 -0.98 24.16 32.05
CA GLU A 89 -0.34 23.28 31.08
C GLU A 89 -0.46 21.84 31.56
N VAL A 90 -0.97 20.98 30.68
CA VAL A 90 -0.94 19.53 30.85
C VAL A 90 0.09 18.98 29.86
N ALA A 91 1.08 18.26 30.36
CA ALA A 91 2.14 17.67 29.54
C ALA A 91 2.25 16.16 29.73
N THR A 92 2.66 15.45 28.69
CA THR A 92 3.04 14.03 28.75
C THR A 92 4.32 13.83 27.94
N ALA A 93 5.22 12.96 28.39
CA ALA A 93 6.51 12.70 27.75
C ALA A 93 7.32 13.99 27.39
N GLY A 94 7.20 15.03 28.20
CA GLY A 94 7.90 16.31 27.99
C GLY A 94 7.25 17.25 26.96
N ALA A 95 6.08 16.91 26.41
CA ALA A 95 5.35 17.74 25.45
C ALA A 95 3.99 18.19 26.01
N ALA A 96 3.64 19.47 25.79
CA ALA A 96 2.35 20.03 26.16
C ALA A 96 1.21 19.44 25.30
N VAL A 97 0.25 18.77 25.93
CA VAL A 97 -0.93 18.18 25.28
C VAL A 97 -2.17 19.07 25.37
N ALA A 98 -2.29 19.86 26.44
CA ALA A 98 -3.36 20.85 26.60
C ALA A 98 -2.85 22.10 27.34
N THR A 99 -3.28 23.27 26.90
CA THR A 99 -2.97 24.56 27.55
C THR A 99 -4.20 25.44 27.60
N GLY A 100 -4.29 26.36 28.55
CA GLY A 100 -5.36 27.35 28.62
C GLY A 100 -5.33 28.11 29.93
N ARG A 101 -6.46 28.72 30.31
CA ARG A 101 -6.64 29.38 31.59
C ARG A 101 -7.81 28.75 32.35
N VAL A 102 -7.66 28.58 33.65
CA VAL A 102 -8.70 28.12 34.57
C VAL A 102 -8.88 29.13 35.70
N ARG A 103 -10.13 29.46 36.01
CA ARG A 103 -10.50 30.30 37.16
C ARG A 103 -11.65 29.68 37.94
N VAL A 104 -11.66 29.89 39.25
CA VAL A 104 -12.77 29.49 40.12
C VAL A 104 -13.86 30.55 40.04
N ILE A 105 -15.13 30.13 40.07
CA ILE A 105 -16.28 31.04 40.05
C ILE A 105 -16.48 31.66 41.42
N GLU A 106 -16.67 32.97 41.48
CA GLU A 106 -16.93 33.70 42.73
C GLU A 106 -18.41 33.64 43.15
N GLU A 107 -18.69 33.71 44.45
CA GLU A 107 -20.06 33.72 44.99
C GLU A 107 -20.86 34.91 44.42
N GLY A 108 -21.92 34.61 43.67
CA GLY A 108 -22.82 35.61 43.06
C GLY A 108 -22.66 35.80 41.54
N GLU A 109 -21.64 35.19 40.92
CA GLU A 109 -21.46 35.20 39.47
C GLU A 109 -22.54 34.31 38.80
N ARG A 110 -23.55 34.92 38.16
CA ARG A 110 -24.59 34.20 37.41
C ARG A 110 -24.02 33.69 36.09
N LEU A 111 -23.74 32.38 36.01
CA LEU A 111 -23.59 31.72 34.72
C LEU A 111 -24.94 31.76 33.97
N LEU A 112 -24.91 32.11 32.68
CA LEU A 112 -26.06 31.97 31.80
C LEU A 112 -26.49 30.50 31.75
N VAL A 113 -27.46 30.11 32.57
CA VAL A 113 -28.33 28.98 32.28
C VAL A 113 -29.17 29.44 31.10
N ILE A 114 -28.73 29.14 29.88
CA ILE A 114 -29.54 29.43 28.70
C ILE A 114 -30.72 28.47 28.78
N ASP A 115 -31.94 29.03 28.91
CA ASP A 115 -33.18 28.27 28.88
C ASP A 115 -33.15 27.25 27.72
N PRO A 116 -33.74 26.06 27.90
CA PRO A 116 -33.88 25.12 26.78
C PRO A 116 -34.56 25.86 25.62
N PRO A 117 -34.06 25.75 24.37
CA PRO A 117 -34.78 26.29 23.24
C PRO A 117 -36.20 25.72 23.29
N CYS A 118 -37.20 26.59 23.07
CA CYS A 118 -38.59 26.19 22.95
C CYS A 118 -38.65 25.05 21.94
N VAL A 119 -39.12 23.87 22.36
CA VAL A 119 -39.31 22.71 21.48
C VAL A 119 -40.12 23.20 20.29
N PRO A 120 -39.61 23.17 19.05
CA PRO A 120 -40.44 23.44 17.89
C PRO A 120 -41.61 22.46 17.95
N GLY A 121 -42.83 23.00 18.03
CA GLY A 121 -44.04 22.20 18.09
C GLY A 121 -44.09 21.24 16.91
N ASP A 122 -44.48 19.99 17.19
CA ASP A 122 -45.14 19.06 16.28
C ASP A 122 -44.72 19.13 14.79
N SER A 123 -43.47 18.74 14.48
CA SER A 123 -43.13 17.93 13.28
C SER A 123 -41.61 17.79 13.13
N VAL A 124 -41.02 16.77 13.76
CA VAL A 124 -39.77 16.18 13.23
C VAL A 124 -40.01 14.69 13.10
N ASP A 125 -40.13 14.21 11.85
CA ASP A 125 -40.69 12.88 11.56
C ASP A 125 -39.76 11.71 11.95
N TYR A 126 -38.49 11.95 12.31
CA TYR A 126 -37.51 10.88 12.55
C TYR A 126 -36.52 11.20 13.69
N GLU A 127 -36.65 10.49 14.81
CA GLU A 127 -35.72 10.51 15.96
C GLU A 127 -34.73 9.33 15.85
N LEU A 128 -33.44 9.60 16.00
CA LEU A 128 -32.38 8.59 15.99
C LEU A 128 -32.21 7.96 17.37
N GLN A 129 -32.17 6.63 17.41
CA GLN A 129 -31.86 5.89 18.64
C GLN A 129 -30.35 5.83 18.85
N ALA A 130 -29.91 5.53 20.08
CA ALA A 130 -28.50 5.37 20.42
C ALA A 130 -27.72 4.48 19.42
N GLN A 131 -28.32 3.38 18.97
CA GLN A 131 -27.69 2.46 18.01
C GLN A 131 -27.40 3.14 16.66
N ASP A 132 -28.30 4.01 16.19
CA ASP A 132 -28.15 4.74 14.93
C ASP A 132 -27.05 5.79 15.04
N VAL A 133 -27.04 6.53 16.15
CA VAL A 133 -26.01 7.55 16.45
C VAL A 133 -24.62 6.91 16.50
N TYR A 134 -24.45 5.83 17.29
CA TYR A 134 -23.15 5.17 17.42
C TYR A 134 -22.75 4.35 16.20
N LYS A 135 -23.70 3.95 15.35
CA LYS A 135 -23.41 3.40 14.02
C LYS A 135 -22.81 4.49 13.12
N GLU A 136 -23.40 5.67 13.06
CA GLU A 136 -22.88 6.80 12.28
C GLU A 136 -21.49 7.24 12.78
N LEU A 137 -21.32 7.40 14.09
CA LEU A 137 -20.03 7.71 14.69
C LEU A 137 -18.97 6.65 14.37
N ARG A 138 -19.33 5.36 14.40
CA ARG A 138 -18.41 4.27 14.02
C ARG A 138 -18.01 4.32 12.56
N LEU A 139 -18.95 4.61 11.65
CA LEU A 139 -18.65 4.82 10.23
C LEU A 139 -17.69 5.98 10.01
N ARG A 140 -17.69 6.97 10.91
CA ARG A 140 -16.76 8.11 10.91
C ARG A 140 -15.38 7.80 11.52
N GLY A 141 -15.21 6.68 12.23
CA GLY A 141 -13.96 6.25 12.88
C GLY A 141 -14.00 6.28 14.41
N TYR A 142 -15.11 6.71 15.02
CA TYR A 142 -15.28 6.76 16.47
C TYR A 142 -15.83 5.43 17.00
N GLY A 143 -14.93 4.60 17.52
CA GLY A 143 -15.22 3.28 18.09
C GLY A 143 -15.76 3.33 19.52
N TYR A 144 -16.58 4.31 19.89
CA TYR A 144 -17.05 4.46 21.27
C TYR A 144 -17.83 3.24 21.77
N HIS A 145 -17.52 2.79 22.99
CA HIS A 145 -18.22 1.70 23.66
C HIS A 145 -18.27 1.90 25.19
N GLY A 146 -19.12 1.12 25.87
CA GLY A 146 -19.27 1.19 27.33
C GLY A 146 -19.74 2.57 27.80
N ALA A 147 -19.06 3.14 28.78
CA ALA A 147 -19.43 4.44 29.39
C ALA A 147 -19.41 5.63 28.40
N PHE A 148 -18.73 5.50 27.25
CA PHE A 148 -18.71 6.54 26.21
C PHE A 148 -19.92 6.49 25.26
N GLN A 149 -20.84 5.53 25.45
CA GLN A 149 -22.13 5.49 24.75
C GLN A 149 -23.25 6.20 25.52
N GLY A 150 -23.02 7.47 25.88
CA GLY A 150 -23.95 8.27 26.69
C GLY A 150 -25.13 8.92 25.94
N ILE A 151 -25.14 8.92 24.60
CA ILE A 151 -26.23 9.51 23.79
C ILE A 151 -27.36 8.49 23.65
N LEU A 152 -28.49 8.76 24.28
CA LEU A 152 -29.65 7.85 24.26
C LEU A 152 -30.52 8.04 23.01
N LYS A 153 -30.77 9.30 22.64
CA LYS A 153 -31.59 9.73 21.52
C LYS A 153 -31.04 11.03 20.95
N ALA A 154 -31.20 11.25 19.65
CA ALA A 154 -30.85 12.49 18.97
C ALA A 154 -31.87 12.77 17.87
N ASP A 155 -32.15 14.04 17.62
CA ASP A 155 -32.90 14.46 16.44
C ASP A 155 -32.00 14.38 15.17
N ILE A 156 -32.60 14.19 13.99
CA ILE A 156 -31.90 13.98 12.71
C ILE A 156 -31.04 15.19 12.32
N ASP A 157 -31.52 16.40 12.62
CA ASP A 157 -30.76 17.65 12.46
C ASP A 157 -29.76 17.88 13.61
N SER A 158 -29.87 17.07 14.67
CA SER A 158 -29.22 17.24 15.97
C SER A 158 -28.20 16.13 16.31
N LEU A 159 -27.74 15.37 15.31
CA LEU A 159 -26.67 14.37 15.49
C LEU A 159 -25.34 15.02 15.95
N ASP A 160 -25.24 16.34 15.84
CA ASP A 160 -24.28 17.16 16.56
C ASP A 160 -24.95 17.72 17.82
N VAL A 161 -24.45 17.34 18.99
CA VAL A 161 -24.71 17.97 20.29
C VAL A 161 -24.97 19.47 20.13
N ILE A 162 -26.25 19.90 20.16
CA ILE A 162 -26.78 21.19 19.67
C ILE A 162 -25.66 22.21 19.44
N TYR A 163 -25.07 22.21 18.24
CA TYR A 163 -24.13 23.24 17.82
C TYR A 163 -24.92 24.39 17.23
N ASP A 164 -25.17 25.43 18.02
CA ASP A 164 -25.72 26.67 17.49
C ASP A 164 -24.65 27.30 16.59
N GLY A 165 -24.81 27.22 15.26
CA GLY A 165 -23.85 27.77 14.30
C GLY A 165 -23.69 29.30 14.37
N TYR A 166 -24.66 30.01 14.96
CA TYR A 166 -24.61 31.44 15.19
C TYR A 166 -23.82 31.79 16.45
N GLN A 167 -23.95 30.98 17.52
CA GLN A 167 -23.28 31.22 18.81
C GLN A 167 -22.03 30.35 19.09
N LYS A 168 -21.78 29.35 18.24
CA LYS A 168 -20.73 28.33 18.37
C LYS A 168 -20.75 27.57 19.70
N THR A 169 -21.92 27.17 20.21
CA THR A 169 -22.03 26.54 21.55
C THR A 169 -22.45 25.07 21.47
N CYS A 170 -21.98 24.21 22.39
CA CYS A 170 -22.29 22.77 22.50
C CYS A 170 -22.70 22.44 23.95
N ARG A 171 -23.78 21.66 24.15
CA ARG A 171 -24.37 21.34 25.47
C ARG A 171 -24.39 19.83 25.74
N ALA A 172 -23.67 19.34 26.75
CA ALA A 172 -23.79 17.96 27.21
C ALA A 172 -23.55 17.85 28.74
N GLY A 173 -24.42 17.12 29.45
CA GLY A 173 -24.20 16.72 30.85
C GLY A 173 -23.98 17.85 31.87
N GLY A 174 -24.59 19.03 31.66
CA GLY A 174 -24.40 20.20 32.54
C GLY A 174 -23.20 21.09 32.19
N VAL A 175 -22.45 20.76 31.13
CA VAL A 175 -21.33 21.58 30.61
C VAL A 175 -21.80 22.35 29.37
N VAL A 176 -21.56 23.66 29.36
CA VAL A 176 -21.77 24.55 28.21
C VAL A 176 -20.42 24.91 27.63
N VAL A 177 -20.11 24.40 26.44
CA VAL A 177 -18.87 24.73 25.71
C VAL A 177 -19.20 25.84 24.72
N LYS A 178 -18.51 26.99 24.80
CA LYS A 178 -18.62 28.09 23.81
C LYS A 178 -17.38 28.14 22.92
N GLY A 179 -17.58 28.41 21.63
CA GLY A 179 -16.50 28.59 20.66
C GLY A 179 -15.77 27.31 20.25
N LEU A 180 -16.36 26.12 20.41
CA LEU A 180 -15.70 24.85 20.06
C LEU A 180 -15.36 24.84 18.57
N ARG A 181 -14.06 24.81 18.26
CA ARG A 181 -13.56 24.56 16.90
C ARG A 181 -13.01 23.13 16.88
N ASN A 182 -13.72 22.22 16.24
CA ASN A 182 -13.22 20.86 16.02
C ASN A 182 -12.51 20.81 14.66
N THR A 183 -11.42 20.05 14.60
CA THR A 183 -10.69 19.72 13.36
C THR A 183 -10.69 18.21 13.23
N LEU A 184 -11.01 17.68 12.05
CA LEU A 184 -11.04 16.24 11.83
C LEU A 184 -9.66 15.64 12.03
N PHE A 185 -9.60 14.49 12.70
CA PHE A 185 -8.39 13.70 12.83
C PHE A 185 -8.20 12.92 11.52
N GLU A 186 -6.99 12.95 10.94
CA GLU A 186 -6.71 12.11 9.77
C GLU A 186 -6.84 10.64 10.14
N ARG A 187 -7.67 9.92 9.37
CA ARG A 187 -7.76 8.47 9.49
C ARG A 187 -6.43 7.88 9.12
N ARG A 188 -5.79 7.21 10.08
CA ARG A 188 -4.72 6.27 9.74
C ARG A 188 -5.39 4.99 9.29
N LEU A 189 -5.13 4.60 8.04
CA LEU A 189 -5.52 3.31 7.47
C LEU A 189 -4.81 2.18 8.22
N ILE A 190 -5.23 1.88 9.45
CA ILE A 190 -5.01 0.59 10.11
C ILE A 190 -6.15 -0.32 9.67
N GLN A 191 -6.42 -0.39 8.37
CA GLN A 191 -7.31 -1.39 7.81
C GLN A 191 -6.47 -2.61 7.49
N GLN A 192 -6.90 -3.78 7.98
CA GLN A 192 -6.47 -5.02 7.35
C GLN A 192 -6.84 -4.91 5.88
N VAL A 193 -5.83 -4.97 5.00
CA VAL A 193 -6.06 -4.98 3.57
C VAL A 193 -6.91 -6.21 3.27
N PRO A 194 -8.10 -6.07 2.67
CA PRO A 194 -8.90 -7.24 2.33
C PRO A 194 -8.12 -8.09 1.34
N GLN A 195 -8.10 -9.40 1.55
CA GLN A 195 -7.59 -10.32 0.55
C GLN A 195 -8.59 -10.34 -0.62
N LEU A 196 -8.18 -9.78 -1.74
CA LEU A 196 -8.97 -9.76 -2.96
C LEU A 196 -8.63 -11.00 -3.79
N GLU A 197 -9.65 -11.75 -4.18
CA GLU A 197 -9.51 -12.93 -5.04
C GLU A 197 -10.44 -12.81 -6.24
N LYS A 198 -9.96 -13.24 -7.41
CA LYS A 198 -10.75 -13.41 -8.63
C LYS A 198 -11.25 -14.85 -8.71
N TYR A 199 -12.53 -15.02 -9.01
CA TYR A 199 -13.14 -16.33 -9.24
C TYR A 199 -13.21 -16.62 -10.73
N HIS A 200 -12.26 -17.41 -11.23
CA HIS A 200 -12.03 -17.60 -12.67
C HIS A 200 -12.17 -19.07 -13.08
N PHE A 201 -12.68 -19.32 -14.28
CA PHE A 201 -12.74 -20.68 -14.84
C PHE A 201 -11.32 -21.10 -15.24
N VAL A 202 -10.85 -22.23 -14.72
CA VAL A 202 -9.55 -22.80 -15.07
C VAL A 202 -9.79 -24.16 -15.72
N PRO A 203 -9.43 -24.34 -17.01
CA PRO A 203 -9.53 -25.65 -17.64
C PRO A 203 -8.59 -26.63 -16.97
N TYR A 204 -8.97 -27.91 -16.92
CA TYR A 204 -8.12 -28.94 -16.32
C TYR A 204 -6.88 -29.20 -17.17
N ILE A 205 -7.03 -29.17 -18.48
CA ILE A 205 -5.98 -29.39 -19.46
C ILE A 205 -5.77 -28.09 -20.23
N ASP A 206 -4.55 -27.57 -20.24
CA ASP A 206 -4.20 -26.40 -21.04
C ASP A 206 -4.32 -26.73 -22.54
N ASP A 207 -5.00 -25.85 -23.28
CA ASP A 207 -4.97 -25.84 -24.74
C ASP A 207 -3.66 -25.24 -25.28
N ASP A 208 -3.51 -25.22 -26.60
CA ASP A 208 -2.29 -24.71 -27.23
C ASP A 208 -2.12 -23.19 -27.06
N GLU A 209 -3.20 -22.43 -26.91
CA GLU A 209 -3.13 -20.98 -26.65
C GLU A 209 -2.58 -20.70 -25.25
N MET A 210 -3.08 -21.41 -24.24
CA MET A 210 -2.60 -21.30 -22.85
C MET A 210 -1.14 -21.76 -22.74
N LYS A 211 -0.76 -22.86 -23.41
CA LYS A 211 0.64 -23.32 -23.45
C LYS A 211 1.56 -22.24 -24.02
N GLU A 212 1.18 -21.62 -25.14
CA GLU A 212 1.97 -20.54 -25.75
C GLU A 212 2.02 -19.32 -24.83
N GLN A 213 0.92 -18.94 -24.19
CA GLN A 213 0.89 -17.82 -23.24
C GLN A 213 1.86 -18.05 -22.07
N ARG A 214 1.87 -19.25 -21.48
CA ARG A 214 2.82 -19.62 -20.42
C ARG A 214 4.27 -19.66 -20.93
N TYR A 215 4.47 -20.05 -22.18
CA TYR A 215 5.78 -20.03 -22.82
C TYR A 215 6.29 -18.62 -23.12
N ARG A 216 5.42 -17.63 -23.37
CA ARG A 216 5.83 -16.23 -23.62
C ARG A 216 6.68 -15.64 -22.51
N SER A 217 6.29 -15.82 -21.24
CA SER A 217 7.07 -15.31 -20.10
C SER A 217 8.47 -15.93 -20.06
N VAL A 218 8.57 -17.22 -20.38
CA VAL A 218 9.87 -17.91 -20.50
C VAL A 218 10.67 -17.40 -21.70
N LYS A 219 10.01 -17.13 -22.84
CA LYS A 219 10.63 -16.62 -24.06
C LYS A 219 11.13 -15.19 -23.90
N GLU A 220 10.39 -14.33 -23.20
CA GLU A 220 10.81 -12.98 -22.83
C GLU A 220 11.99 -13.02 -21.86
N TYR A 221 11.94 -13.91 -20.86
CA TYR A 221 13.07 -14.13 -19.96
C TYR A 221 14.34 -14.53 -20.71
N VAL A 222 14.24 -15.43 -21.69
CA VAL A 222 15.38 -15.81 -22.54
C VAL A 222 15.87 -14.64 -23.41
N LYS A 223 15.00 -13.68 -23.77
CA LYS A 223 15.35 -12.51 -24.61
C LYS A 223 15.93 -11.32 -23.82
N ASN A 224 15.42 -11.03 -22.62
CA ASN A 224 15.67 -9.79 -21.88
C ASN A 224 16.99 -9.79 -21.06
N SER A 225 17.97 -10.62 -21.44
CA SER A 225 19.23 -10.89 -20.74
C SER A 225 19.77 -9.71 -19.91
N THR A 226 19.45 -9.64 -18.61
CA THR A 226 19.98 -8.65 -17.66
C THR A 226 20.22 -9.27 -16.28
N ASP A 227 21.51 -9.29 -15.91
CA ASP A 227 22.18 -9.28 -14.60
C ASP A 227 21.79 -10.17 -13.40
N ASN A 228 20.77 -11.03 -13.40
CA ASN A 228 20.47 -11.82 -12.18
C ASN A 228 20.36 -13.34 -12.26
N ASP A 229 20.68 -13.99 -13.40
CA ASP A 229 20.32 -15.41 -13.53
C ASP A 229 21.47 -16.37 -13.92
N SER A 230 21.59 -17.42 -13.11
CA SER A 230 22.76 -18.29 -13.07
C SER A 230 22.89 -19.25 -14.27
N LEU A 231 21.79 -19.80 -14.78
CA LEU A 231 21.81 -20.71 -15.92
C LEU A 231 22.18 -19.94 -17.20
N LEU A 232 21.59 -18.77 -17.40
CA LEU A 232 21.85 -17.91 -18.56
C LEU A 232 23.27 -17.33 -18.54
N ASN A 233 23.81 -17.00 -17.37
CA ASN A 233 25.20 -16.57 -17.21
C ASN A 233 26.21 -17.67 -17.57
N VAL A 234 26.01 -18.90 -17.08
CA VAL A 234 26.84 -20.05 -17.47
C VAL A 234 26.82 -20.23 -19.00
N LEU A 235 25.66 -20.08 -19.62
CA LEU A 235 25.49 -20.16 -21.08
C LEU A 235 26.19 -19.04 -21.85
N LEU A 236 26.07 -17.79 -21.39
CA LEU A 236 26.70 -16.61 -21.99
C LEU A 236 28.23 -16.66 -21.87
N THR A 237 28.75 -17.16 -20.76
CA THR A 237 30.20 -17.33 -20.57
C THR A 237 30.74 -18.42 -21.49
N LEU A 238 29.99 -19.51 -21.69
CA LEU A 238 30.37 -20.59 -22.61
C LEU A 238 30.26 -20.19 -24.08
N SER A 239 29.28 -19.36 -24.45
CA SER A 239 29.09 -18.92 -25.85
C SER A 239 30.08 -17.84 -26.30
N LYS A 240 30.67 -17.09 -25.37
CA LYS A 240 31.64 -16.01 -25.65
C LYS A 240 33.11 -16.46 -25.65
N GLY A 241 33.42 -17.71 -25.31
CA GLY A 241 34.80 -18.21 -25.21
C GLY A 241 35.36 -18.77 -26.53
N THR A 242 36.26 -18.05 -27.19
CA THR A 242 36.95 -18.48 -28.44
C THR A 242 38.20 -19.36 -28.22
N SER A 243 38.49 -19.78 -26.98
CA SER A 243 39.51 -20.80 -26.74
C SER A 243 39.16 -21.56 -25.47
N ILE A 244 38.69 -22.81 -25.60
CA ILE A 244 38.53 -23.67 -24.44
C ILE A 244 39.29 -24.98 -24.67
N PRO A 245 40.42 -25.21 -23.99
CA PRO A 245 41.23 -26.42 -24.16
C PRO A 245 40.59 -27.67 -23.52
N THR A 246 41.16 -28.84 -23.85
CA THR A 246 40.72 -30.22 -23.58
C THR A 246 40.45 -30.62 -22.11
N TYR A 247 40.56 -29.70 -21.15
CA TYR A 247 40.12 -29.86 -19.75
C TYR A 247 38.72 -29.24 -19.45
N LEU A 248 38.01 -28.76 -20.48
CA LEU A 248 36.67 -28.13 -20.45
C LEU A 248 35.68 -28.75 -19.43
N ALA A 249 35.66 -30.07 -19.29
CA ALA A 249 34.74 -30.77 -18.40
C ALA A 249 34.94 -30.44 -16.92
N SER A 250 36.18 -30.21 -16.43
CA SER A 250 36.43 -29.94 -15.01
C SER A 250 36.03 -28.52 -14.60
N SER A 251 36.34 -27.51 -15.44
CA SER A 251 35.95 -26.12 -15.18
C SER A 251 34.44 -25.92 -15.29
N VAL A 252 33.81 -26.56 -16.27
CA VAL A 252 32.33 -26.58 -16.39
C VAL A 252 31.72 -27.27 -15.17
N ARG A 253 32.25 -28.43 -14.73
CA ARG A 253 31.79 -29.11 -13.51
C ARG A 253 31.94 -28.26 -12.26
N SER A 254 33.04 -27.51 -12.11
CA SER A 254 33.24 -26.60 -10.96
C SER A 254 32.22 -25.47 -10.97
N LEU A 255 32.03 -24.80 -12.11
CA LEU A 255 31.08 -23.69 -12.23
C LEU A 255 29.63 -24.16 -12.01
N LEU A 256 29.31 -25.35 -12.51
CA LEU A 256 28.02 -26.00 -12.26
C LEU A 256 27.84 -26.37 -10.79
N HIS A 257 28.89 -26.88 -10.15
CA HIS A 257 28.85 -27.20 -8.72
C HIS A 257 28.57 -25.95 -7.88
N ASP A 258 29.24 -24.84 -8.19
CA ASP A 258 29.08 -23.55 -7.48
C ASP A 258 27.70 -22.92 -7.71
N ARG A 259 27.13 -23.05 -8.92
CA ARG A 259 25.87 -22.40 -9.32
C ARG A 259 24.64 -23.31 -9.26
N ARG A 260 24.79 -24.59 -8.90
CA ARG A 260 23.71 -25.60 -8.90
C ARG A 260 22.48 -25.20 -8.10
N LYS A 261 22.65 -24.54 -6.94
CA LYS A 261 21.53 -24.11 -6.10
C LYS A 261 20.67 -23.03 -6.75
N CYS A 262 21.31 -22.11 -7.47
CA CYS A 262 20.62 -21.07 -8.22
C CYS A 262 19.95 -21.64 -9.48
N LEU A 263 20.53 -22.68 -10.07
CA LEU A 263 20.00 -23.38 -11.23
C LEU A 263 18.61 -23.97 -10.97
N GLU A 264 18.42 -24.63 -9.83
CA GLU A 264 17.17 -25.28 -9.48
C GLU A 264 16.04 -24.27 -9.19
N ARG A 265 16.39 -23.05 -8.75
CA ARG A 265 15.44 -21.97 -8.48
C ARG A 265 15.17 -21.06 -9.69
N ASP A 266 15.94 -21.23 -10.76
CA ASP A 266 15.81 -20.46 -12.00
C ASP A 266 14.39 -20.60 -12.57
N ILE A 267 13.85 -19.51 -13.15
CA ILE A 267 12.51 -19.50 -13.73
C ILE A 267 12.34 -20.58 -14.81
N LEU A 268 13.41 -20.98 -15.49
CA LEU A 268 13.37 -22.08 -16.47
C LEU A 268 12.99 -23.43 -15.85
N ASN A 269 13.16 -23.59 -14.53
CA ASN A 269 12.79 -24.79 -13.79
C ASN A 269 11.55 -24.59 -12.90
N THR A 270 11.20 -23.35 -12.57
CA THR A 270 10.13 -23.02 -11.60
C THR A 270 8.93 -22.29 -12.20
N ALA A 271 8.93 -21.99 -13.51
CA ALA A 271 7.87 -21.23 -14.19
C ALA A 271 6.44 -21.81 -14.03
N LEU A 272 6.31 -23.11 -13.76
CA LEU A 272 5.01 -23.75 -13.53
C LEU A 272 4.63 -23.82 -12.04
N PHE A 273 5.47 -23.35 -11.11
CA PHE A 273 5.23 -23.43 -9.66
C PHE A 273 4.54 -22.18 -9.08
N THR A 274 4.05 -21.30 -9.96
CA THR A 274 3.24 -20.12 -9.64
C THR A 274 1.81 -20.50 -9.24
N GLU A 275 1.01 -19.51 -8.82
CA GLU A 275 -0.38 -19.70 -8.42
C GLU A 275 -1.20 -20.42 -9.49
N ASP A 276 -1.37 -19.82 -10.67
CA ASP A 276 -1.70 -20.57 -11.87
C ASP A 276 -0.38 -20.83 -12.61
N PRO A 277 0.10 -22.10 -12.70
CA PRO A 277 -0.69 -23.33 -12.75
C PRO A 277 -0.70 -24.26 -11.51
N LEU A 278 0.23 -24.14 -10.56
CA LEU A 278 0.40 -25.17 -9.51
C LEU A 278 -0.73 -25.15 -8.46
N ARG A 279 -1.11 -23.99 -7.92
CA ARG A 279 -2.20 -23.87 -6.94
C ARG A 279 -3.49 -24.43 -7.54
N CYS A 280 -3.78 -24.13 -8.80
CA CYS A 280 -4.97 -24.65 -9.49
C CYS A 280 -5.08 -26.19 -9.44
N LEU A 281 -3.97 -26.91 -9.67
CA LEU A 281 -3.94 -28.38 -9.59
C LEU A 281 -4.04 -28.88 -8.14
N LEU A 282 -3.37 -28.20 -7.20
CA LEU A 282 -3.48 -28.54 -5.78
C LEU A 282 -4.90 -28.32 -5.23
N ASP A 283 -5.59 -27.28 -5.69
CA ASP A 283 -6.98 -27.01 -5.34
C ASP A 283 -7.91 -28.11 -5.87
N VAL A 284 -7.65 -28.68 -7.05
CA VAL A 284 -8.39 -29.87 -7.54
C VAL A 284 -8.22 -31.04 -6.57
N VAL A 285 -7.01 -31.26 -6.06
CA VAL A 285 -6.77 -32.29 -5.04
C VAL A 285 -7.58 -31.98 -3.79
N LEU A 286 -7.46 -30.76 -3.25
CA LEU A 286 -8.14 -30.36 -2.01
C LEU A 286 -9.66 -30.42 -2.10
N GLU A 287 -10.25 -30.00 -3.22
CA GLU A 287 -11.70 -30.11 -3.44
C GLU A 287 -12.18 -31.57 -3.43
N ASN A 288 -11.33 -32.48 -3.90
CA ASN A 288 -11.64 -33.90 -3.97
C ASN A 288 -11.20 -34.69 -2.73
N THR A 289 -10.44 -34.08 -1.82
CA THR A 289 -10.12 -34.63 -0.51
C THR A 289 -11.06 -34.02 0.52
N GLY A 290 -11.87 -34.84 1.17
CA GLY A 290 -12.79 -34.36 2.21
C GLY A 290 -12.07 -33.69 3.39
N PHE A 291 -12.84 -33.05 4.29
CA PHE A 291 -12.31 -32.36 5.48
C PHE A 291 -11.42 -33.23 6.36
N GLY A 292 -10.39 -32.61 6.95
CA GLY A 292 -9.54 -33.21 7.98
C GLY A 292 -8.05 -33.14 7.65
N VAL A 293 -7.33 -34.24 7.91
CA VAL A 293 -5.88 -34.30 7.70
C VAL A 293 -5.59 -34.75 6.27
N VAL A 294 -4.86 -33.94 5.52
CA VAL A 294 -4.41 -34.29 4.17
C VAL A 294 -2.93 -34.65 4.23
N GLN A 295 -2.60 -35.88 3.88
CA GLN A 295 -1.23 -36.35 3.85
C GLN A 295 -0.64 -36.21 2.45
N VAL A 296 0.41 -35.39 2.34
CA VAL A 296 1.13 -35.11 1.10
C VAL A 296 2.53 -35.70 1.19
N LEU A 297 2.91 -36.49 0.19
CA LEU A 297 4.22 -37.11 0.09
C LEU A 297 4.95 -36.61 -1.14
N GLU A 298 6.18 -36.13 -0.98
CA GLU A 298 7.01 -35.71 -2.11
C GLU A 298 8.19 -36.66 -2.30
N LEU A 299 8.29 -37.27 -3.48
CA LEU A 299 9.35 -38.21 -3.82
C LEU A 299 10.53 -37.47 -4.47
N ALA A 300 11.65 -37.41 -3.74
CA ALA A 300 12.91 -36.81 -4.19
C ALA A 300 13.94 -37.92 -4.47
N ALA A 301 14.42 -38.01 -5.72
CA ALA A 301 15.24 -39.15 -6.18
C ALA A 301 16.76 -38.97 -6.08
N LYS A 302 17.28 -37.73 -6.02
CA LYS A 302 18.71 -37.45 -6.13
C LYS A 302 19.20 -36.48 -5.05
N LYS A 303 20.50 -36.57 -4.74
CA LYS A 303 21.25 -35.59 -3.95
C LYS A 303 21.09 -34.20 -4.59
N ASN A 304 20.35 -33.31 -3.91
CA ASN A 304 19.88 -32.02 -4.43
C ASN A 304 18.85 -32.15 -5.58
N SER A 305 17.72 -32.80 -5.33
CA SER A 305 16.55 -32.66 -6.21
C SER A 305 15.85 -31.33 -5.91
N LEU A 306 15.40 -30.63 -6.96
CA LEU A 306 14.47 -29.50 -6.83
C LEU A 306 13.23 -29.99 -6.08
N LEU A 307 12.98 -29.41 -4.90
CA LEU A 307 11.80 -29.72 -4.10
C LEU A 307 10.66 -28.79 -4.48
N LEU A 308 9.47 -29.34 -4.65
CA LEU A 308 8.24 -28.58 -4.87
C LEU A 308 7.63 -28.10 -3.53
N ALA A 309 8.04 -28.70 -2.40
CA ALA A 309 7.61 -28.38 -1.05
C ALA A 309 7.50 -26.87 -0.73
N PRO A 310 8.47 -26.00 -1.06
CA PRO A 310 8.38 -24.58 -0.71
C PRO A 310 7.14 -23.89 -1.33
N TRP A 311 6.82 -24.24 -2.58
CA TRP A 311 5.66 -23.69 -3.29
C TRP A 311 4.37 -24.42 -2.92
N ALA A 312 4.39 -25.75 -2.83
CA ALA A 312 3.20 -26.52 -2.44
C ALA A 312 2.70 -26.14 -1.04
N LEU A 313 3.59 -26.03 -0.05
CA LEU A 313 3.18 -25.65 1.31
C LEU A 313 2.66 -24.22 1.38
N GLN A 314 3.25 -23.29 0.62
CA GLN A 314 2.74 -21.93 0.50
C GLN A 314 1.27 -21.93 0.08
N TRP A 315 0.89 -22.75 -0.91
CA TRP A 315 -0.49 -22.79 -1.42
C TRP A 315 -1.43 -23.63 -0.55
N LEU A 316 -0.97 -24.79 -0.07
CA LEU A 316 -1.79 -25.68 0.75
C LEU A 316 -2.12 -25.07 2.13
N SER A 317 -1.20 -24.29 2.71
CA SER A 317 -1.41 -23.62 4.01
C SER A 317 -2.46 -22.51 3.97
N LEU A 318 -2.77 -21.94 2.80
CA LEU A 318 -3.88 -20.99 2.66
C LEU A 318 -5.24 -21.61 3.02
N GLN A 319 -5.33 -22.94 3.02
CA GLN A 319 -6.55 -23.69 3.33
C GLN A 319 -6.53 -24.33 4.74
N ASP A 320 -5.64 -23.88 5.63
CA ASP A 320 -5.46 -24.44 6.99
C ASP A 320 -6.74 -24.38 7.86
N ILE A 321 -7.71 -23.53 7.50
CA ILE A 321 -9.02 -23.48 8.16
C ILE A 321 -9.79 -24.80 7.93
N ARG A 322 -9.70 -25.38 6.72
CA ARG A 322 -10.45 -26.59 6.33
C ARG A 322 -9.63 -27.87 6.48
N PHE A 323 -8.31 -27.79 6.32
CA PHE A 323 -7.43 -28.94 6.27
C PHE A 323 -6.23 -28.80 7.19
N LYS A 324 -5.78 -29.92 7.77
CA LYS A 324 -4.49 -29.99 8.44
C LYS A 324 -3.50 -30.72 7.52
N ILE A 325 -2.58 -29.99 6.93
CA ILE A 325 -1.62 -30.54 5.98
C ILE A 325 -0.49 -31.26 6.72
N LYS A 326 -0.23 -32.52 6.38
CA LYS A 326 0.94 -33.28 6.81
C LYS A 326 1.83 -33.55 5.60
N TYR A 327 2.90 -32.76 5.48
CA TYR A 327 3.83 -32.87 4.36
C TYR A 327 5.06 -33.71 4.74
N ALA A 328 5.41 -34.70 3.91
CA ALA A 328 6.64 -35.46 4.09
C ALA A 328 7.44 -35.63 2.80
N ILE A 329 8.72 -35.31 2.86
CA ILE A 329 9.68 -35.49 1.79
C ILE A 329 10.34 -36.87 1.96
N LEU A 330 10.17 -37.71 0.95
CA LEU A 330 10.71 -39.05 0.87
C LEU A 330 12.01 -39.02 0.08
N HIS A 331 13.14 -39.34 0.74
CA HIS A 331 14.47 -39.29 0.13
C HIS A 331 15.30 -40.56 0.46
N PRO A 332 16.06 -41.15 -0.49
CA PRO A 332 16.91 -42.32 -0.24
C PRO A 332 17.96 -42.14 0.86
N SER A 333 18.51 -40.94 0.94
CA SER A 333 19.55 -40.56 1.89
C SER A 333 19.18 -39.23 2.56
N PRO A 334 18.35 -39.22 3.62
CA PRO A 334 17.87 -37.97 4.24
C PRO A 334 18.97 -36.98 4.63
N GLU A 335 20.15 -37.49 4.96
CA GLU A 335 21.36 -36.72 5.32
C GLU A 335 21.89 -35.85 4.17
N ASP A 336 21.54 -36.18 2.92
CA ASP A 336 21.92 -35.40 1.74
C ASP A 336 21.08 -34.13 1.54
N LEU A 337 19.96 -33.98 2.27
CA LEU A 337 19.14 -32.77 2.25
C LEU A 337 19.61 -31.81 3.35
N ALA A 338 20.20 -30.67 2.98
CA ALA A 338 20.60 -29.68 3.99
C ALA A 338 19.36 -29.13 4.73
N PRO A 339 19.43 -28.91 6.07
CA PRO A 339 18.28 -28.47 6.88
C PRO A 339 17.58 -27.22 6.34
N ASN A 340 18.33 -26.26 5.79
CA ASN A 340 17.81 -25.00 5.27
C ASN A 340 17.01 -25.14 3.95
N HIS A 341 16.97 -26.32 3.33
CA HIS A 341 16.19 -26.58 2.11
C HIS A 341 14.82 -27.21 2.39
N VAL A 342 14.57 -27.61 3.64
CA VAL A 342 13.27 -28.14 4.03
C VAL A 342 12.45 -27.01 4.64
N PRO A 343 11.33 -26.62 4.02
CA PRO A 343 10.47 -25.57 4.56
C PRO A 343 9.86 -25.99 5.90
N ASP A 344 9.62 -25.00 6.76
CA ASP A 344 8.91 -25.19 8.02
C ASP A 344 7.54 -25.85 7.75
N GLY A 345 7.25 -26.95 8.45
CA GLY A 345 6.03 -27.75 8.25
C GLY A 345 6.19 -29.03 7.43
N ALA A 346 7.34 -29.26 6.78
CA ALA A 346 7.66 -30.55 6.14
C ALA A 346 8.53 -31.46 7.03
N SER A 347 8.27 -32.76 6.98
CA SER A 347 9.10 -33.79 7.62
C SER A 347 9.93 -34.57 6.59
N ILE A 348 11.15 -35.01 6.92
CA ILE A 348 11.97 -35.84 6.02
C ILE A 348 11.90 -37.30 6.45
N VAL A 349 11.71 -38.21 5.50
CA VAL A 349 11.68 -39.66 5.75
C VAL A 349 12.53 -40.42 4.75
N LYS A 350 13.27 -41.42 5.24
CA LYS A 350 14.07 -42.31 4.41
C LYS A 350 13.19 -43.20 3.54
N TYR A 351 13.43 -43.20 2.23
CA TYR A 351 12.64 -43.97 1.26
C TYR A 351 13.52 -44.56 0.15
N ASP A 352 13.38 -45.86 -0.09
CA ASP A 352 14.07 -46.58 -1.17
C ASP A 352 13.03 -47.13 -2.16
N SER A 353 13.13 -46.70 -3.43
CA SER A 353 12.23 -47.13 -4.51
C SER A 353 12.34 -48.61 -4.87
N SER A 354 13.42 -49.29 -4.45
CA SER A 354 13.61 -50.73 -4.67
C SER A 354 12.98 -51.61 -3.57
N SER A 355 12.58 -51.01 -2.45
CA SER A 355 11.97 -51.71 -1.31
C SER A 355 10.45 -51.90 -1.47
N ALA A 356 9.81 -52.74 -0.65
CA ALA A 356 8.37 -52.92 -0.69
C ALA A 356 7.63 -51.59 -0.39
N PRO A 357 6.46 -51.34 -1.02
CA PRO A 357 5.75 -50.07 -0.88
C PRO A 357 5.39 -49.81 0.58
N GLN A 358 5.91 -48.70 1.11
CA GLN A 358 5.70 -48.30 2.49
C GLN A 358 4.22 -47.98 2.74
N LYS A 359 3.69 -48.40 3.89
CA LYS A 359 2.29 -48.12 4.32
C LYS A 359 1.91 -46.64 4.13
N ARG A 360 2.86 -45.74 4.36
CA ARG A 360 2.68 -44.30 4.26
C ARG A 360 2.26 -43.83 2.86
N ILE A 361 2.76 -44.47 1.79
CA ILE A 361 2.39 -44.19 0.39
C ILE A 361 0.96 -44.67 0.10
N ARG A 362 0.57 -45.80 0.69
CA ARG A 362 -0.79 -46.36 0.54
C ARG A 362 -1.85 -45.53 1.26
N ASP A 363 -1.46 -44.72 2.24
CA ASP A 363 -2.38 -43.93 3.05
C ASP A 363 -2.47 -42.46 2.58
N ALA A 364 -1.58 -42.00 1.70
CA ALA A 364 -1.50 -40.60 1.28
C ALA A 364 -2.60 -40.19 0.29
N GLU A 365 -3.17 -39.00 0.49
CA GLU A 365 -4.12 -38.38 -0.43
C GLU A 365 -3.45 -37.84 -1.70
N LEU A 366 -2.23 -37.32 -1.57
CA LEU A 366 -1.44 -36.77 -2.67
C LEU A 366 0.00 -37.27 -2.62
N THR A 367 0.46 -37.85 -3.73
CA THR A 367 1.87 -38.15 -3.95
C THR A 367 2.42 -37.25 -5.05
N ILE A 368 3.38 -36.40 -4.71
CA ILE A 368 4.10 -35.51 -5.61
C ILE A 368 5.37 -36.23 -6.07
N VAL A 369 5.55 -36.28 -7.39
CA VAL A 369 6.71 -36.87 -8.06
C VAL A 369 7.40 -35.77 -8.83
N VAL A 370 8.60 -35.38 -8.40
CA VAL A 370 9.34 -34.29 -9.02
C VAL A 370 10.36 -34.84 -10.03
N ARG A 371 10.83 -33.95 -10.90
CA ARG A 371 11.78 -34.22 -11.98
C ARG A 371 13.03 -34.95 -11.47
N GLY A 372 13.45 -36.00 -12.19
CA GLY A 372 14.66 -36.78 -11.91
C GLY A 372 14.44 -38.18 -11.35
N VAL A 373 13.19 -38.55 -11.00
CA VAL A 373 12.85 -39.93 -10.58
C VAL A 373 12.84 -40.90 -11.77
N PHE A 374 12.52 -40.42 -12.98
CA PHE A 374 12.38 -41.23 -14.21
C PHE A 374 13.69 -41.42 -15.00
N ASP A 375 14.83 -40.97 -14.49
CA ASP A 375 16.09 -40.94 -15.25
C ASP A 375 16.70 -42.34 -15.52
N THR A 376 16.24 -43.41 -14.84
CA THR A 376 16.72 -44.80 -15.05
C THR A 376 15.56 -45.80 -15.21
N ASN A 377 15.67 -46.71 -16.19
CA ASN A 377 14.61 -47.69 -16.55
C ASN A 377 14.18 -48.61 -15.39
N SER A 378 15.10 -48.99 -14.51
CA SER A 378 14.82 -49.84 -13.34
C SER A 378 13.97 -49.12 -12.28
N ASN A 379 14.16 -47.80 -12.13
CA ASN A 379 13.46 -46.99 -11.13
C ASN A 379 12.07 -46.58 -11.62
N THR A 380 11.88 -46.36 -12.92
CA THR A 380 10.59 -46.01 -13.50
C THR A 380 9.53 -47.10 -13.29
N ASN A 381 9.84 -48.35 -13.62
CA ASN A 381 8.86 -49.44 -13.48
C ASN A 381 8.54 -49.80 -12.01
N SER A 382 9.53 -49.71 -11.12
CA SER A 382 9.34 -49.93 -9.68
C SER A 382 8.54 -48.80 -9.04
N LEU A 383 8.84 -47.54 -9.36
CA LEU A 383 8.05 -46.38 -8.95
C LEU A 383 6.60 -46.48 -9.42
N LEU A 384 6.39 -46.74 -10.71
CA LEU A 384 5.04 -46.87 -11.27
C LEU A 384 4.25 -48.00 -10.59
N LYS A 385 4.91 -49.08 -10.16
CA LYS A 385 4.30 -50.15 -9.36
C LYS A 385 3.95 -49.71 -7.94
N HIS A 386 4.70 -48.78 -7.35
CA HIS A 386 4.33 -48.19 -6.05
C HIS A 386 3.16 -47.22 -6.18
N LEU A 387 3.17 -46.38 -7.22
CA LEU A 387 2.11 -45.42 -7.48
C LEU A 387 0.77 -46.09 -7.83
N SER A 388 0.79 -47.27 -8.46
CA SER A 388 -0.42 -48.06 -8.72
C SER A 388 -1.01 -48.70 -7.45
N GLN A 389 -0.33 -48.62 -6.31
CA GLN A 389 -0.80 -49.11 -5.00
C GLN A 389 -1.17 -47.97 -4.05
N CYS A 390 -1.21 -46.74 -4.54
CA CYS A 390 -1.71 -45.61 -3.75
C CYS A 390 -3.17 -45.85 -3.35
N LYS A 391 -3.62 -45.12 -2.33
CA LYS A 391 -5.00 -45.13 -1.86
C LYS A 391 -5.97 -44.97 -3.03
N GLU A 392 -7.09 -45.67 -3.01
CA GLU A 392 -8.12 -45.44 -4.02
C GLU A 392 -8.57 -43.97 -4.00
N LYS A 393 -8.79 -43.38 -5.17
CA LYS A 393 -9.17 -41.96 -5.34
C LYS A 393 -8.11 -40.95 -4.93
N SER A 394 -6.87 -41.37 -4.62
CA SER A 394 -5.73 -40.47 -4.39
C SER A 394 -5.25 -39.80 -5.67
N PHE A 395 -4.44 -38.76 -5.51
CA PHE A 395 -3.83 -38.04 -6.61
C PHE A 395 -2.32 -38.27 -6.69
N VAL A 396 -1.80 -38.20 -7.91
CA VAL A 396 -0.37 -38.18 -8.20
C VAL A 396 -0.07 -36.95 -9.04
N LEU A 397 0.70 -36.01 -8.49
CA LEU A 397 1.17 -34.84 -9.23
C LEU A 397 2.59 -35.10 -9.73
N LEU A 398 2.78 -35.08 -11.04
CA LEU A 398 4.06 -35.28 -11.69
C LEU A 398 4.57 -33.96 -12.30
N SER A 399 5.75 -33.54 -11.89
CA SER A 399 6.50 -32.48 -12.57
C SER A 399 7.57 -33.11 -13.45
N GLN A 400 7.48 -32.89 -14.76
CA GLN A 400 8.45 -33.44 -15.70
C GLN A 400 8.93 -32.42 -16.74
N ARG A 401 9.94 -32.84 -17.50
CA ARG A 401 10.48 -32.09 -18.63
C ARG A 401 10.21 -32.79 -19.94
N THR A 402 9.60 -32.06 -20.85
CA THR A 402 9.31 -32.49 -22.21
C THR A 402 10.47 -32.13 -23.14
N GLU A 403 11.02 -30.92 -23.00
CA GLU A 403 12.13 -30.43 -23.83
C GLU A 403 13.34 -29.94 -23.04
N LEU A 404 14.54 -30.20 -23.59
CA LEU A 404 15.79 -29.71 -23.01
C LEU A 404 16.17 -28.39 -23.66
N THR A 405 16.57 -27.43 -22.84
CA THR A 405 17.21 -26.21 -23.31
C THR A 405 18.59 -26.55 -23.93
N PRO A 406 19.12 -25.72 -24.85
CA PRO A 406 20.48 -25.87 -25.37
C PRO A 406 21.55 -26.06 -24.29
N ALA A 407 21.33 -25.41 -23.14
CA ALA A 407 22.15 -25.57 -21.94
C ALA A 407 22.13 -26.98 -21.39
N GLU A 408 20.95 -27.51 -21.11
CA GLU A 408 20.78 -28.85 -20.55
C GLU A 408 21.32 -29.92 -21.52
N MET A 409 21.20 -29.71 -22.83
CA MET A 409 21.80 -30.58 -23.85
C MET A 409 23.33 -30.59 -23.79
N PHE A 410 23.97 -29.43 -23.60
CA PHE A 410 25.42 -29.31 -23.39
C PHE A 410 25.87 -29.89 -22.04
N LEU A 411 25.10 -29.67 -20.98
CA LEU A 411 25.39 -30.24 -19.66
C LEU A 411 25.30 -31.76 -19.67
N SER A 412 24.34 -32.32 -20.40
CA SER A 412 24.21 -33.76 -20.59
C SER A 412 25.45 -34.38 -21.22
N SER A 413 26.11 -33.67 -22.15
CA SER A 413 27.30 -34.16 -22.84
C SER A 413 28.58 -33.95 -22.04
N ALA A 414 28.65 -32.93 -21.18
CA ALA A 414 29.83 -32.60 -20.39
C ALA A 414 30.00 -33.45 -19.10
N ASP A 415 28.90 -33.79 -18.41
CA ASP A 415 28.94 -34.49 -17.11
C ASP A 415 28.57 -35.99 -17.21
N GLY A 416 28.21 -36.49 -18.38
CA GLY A 416 27.81 -37.89 -18.58
C GLY A 416 26.46 -38.27 -17.95
N THR A 417 25.78 -37.33 -17.28
CA THR A 417 24.40 -37.49 -16.82
C THR A 417 23.44 -37.31 -18.00
N ALA A 418 22.88 -38.42 -18.50
CA ALA A 418 21.85 -38.36 -19.53
C ALA A 418 20.55 -37.78 -18.95
N PHE A 419 20.18 -36.55 -19.37
CA PHE A 419 18.84 -36.03 -19.09
C PHE A 419 17.85 -36.73 -20.03
N ARG A 420 17.01 -37.61 -19.48
CA ARG A 420 15.97 -38.28 -20.27
C ARG A 420 14.78 -37.37 -20.46
N ARG A 421 14.15 -37.49 -21.62
CA ARG A 421 12.91 -36.83 -21.99
C ARG A 421 11.85 -37.89 -22.17
N HIS A 422 10.66 -37.63 -21.66
CA HIS A 422 9.46 -38.39 -21.97
C HIS A 422 8.45 -37.42 -22.55
N SER A 423 7.78 -37.83 -23.63
CA SER A 423 6.65 -37.05 -24.10
C SER A 423 5.50 -37.16 -23.09
N ASP A 424 4.65 -36.14 -23.03
CA ASP A 424 3.47 -36.20 -22.16
C ASP A 424 2.60 -37.41 -22.52
N ASP A 425 2.44 -37.74 -23.81
CA ASP A 425 1.67 -38.88 -24.29
C ASP A 425 2.20 -40.24 -23.81
N GLU A 426 3.54 -40.43 -23.83
CA GLU A 426 4.17 -41.65 -23.34
C GLU A 426 3.90 -41.87 -21.85
N VAL A 427 3.98 -40.79 -21.07
CA VAL A 427 3.72 -40.82 -19.63
C VAL A 427 2.26 -41.07 -19.35
N ILE A 428 1.35 -40.36 -20.03
CA ILE A 428 -0.09 -40.55 -19.88
C ILE A 428 -0.47 -42.00 -20.18
N ALA A 429 0.05 -42.59 -21.26
CA ALA A 429 -0.20 -43.98 -21.61
C ALA A 429 0.34 -44.96 -20.54
N ALA A 430 1.55 -44.72 -20.02
CA ALA A 430 2.17 -45.56 -19.01
C ALA A 430 1.42 -45.56 -17.65
N PHE A 431 0.87 -44.41 -17.27
CA PHE A 431 0.06 -44.24 -16.07
C PHE A 431 -1.36 -44.82 -16.27
N LYS A 432 -1.98 -44.58 -17.44
CA LYS A 432 -3.31 -45.13 -17.79
C LYS A 432 -3.31 -46.65 -17.77
N ALA A 433 -2.24 -47.30 -18.25
CA ALA A 433 -2.07 -48.76 -18.20
C ALA A 433 -2.05 -49.34 -16.77
N ARG A 434 -1.93 -48.49 -15.74
CA ARG A 434 -1.85 -48.86 -14.32
C ARG A 434 -3.02 -48.32 -13.49
N GLY A 435 -4.09 -47.83 -14.12
CA GLY A 435 -5.29 -47.33 -13.44
C GLY A 435 -5.20 -45.87 -12.97
N LEU A 436 -4.16 -45.14 -13.36
CA LEU A 436 -4.00 -43.71 -13.07
C LEU A 436 -4.46 -42.90 -14.30
N LEU A 437 -5.55 -42.15 -14.18
CA LEU A 437 -6.07 -41.32 -15.25
C LEU A 437 -5.63 -39.88 -15.11
N LEU A 438 -5.30 -39.25 -16.23
CA LEU A 438 -4.98 -37.82 -16.26
C LEU A 438 -6.25 -37.02 -15.92
N VAL A 439 -6.15 -36.12 -14.95
CA VAL A 439 -7.21 -35.18 -14.54
C VAL A 439 -6.80 -33.72 -14.71
N GLY A 440 -5.52 -33.43 -14.89
CA GLY A 440 -5.07 -32.08 -15.22
C GLY A 440 -3.68 -32.06 -15.86
N LEU A 441 -3.48 -31.14 -16.79
CA LEU A 441 -2.22 -30.94 -17.50
C LEU A 441 -1.97 -29.45 -17.68
N LYS A 442 -0.84 -28.97 -17.14
CA LYS A 442 -0.37 -27.60 -17.27
C LYS A 442 1.02 -27.60 -17.87
N SER A 443 1.23 -26.88 -18.96
CA SER A 443 2.48 -26.95 -19.72
C SER A 443 2.92 -25.58 -20.23
N ASN A 444 4.23 -25.39 -20.30
CA ASN A 444 4.86 -24.22 -20.93
C ASN A 444 5.76 -24.63 -22.10
N SER A 445 5.45 -25.76 -22.75
CA SER A 445 6.21 -26.41 -23.83
C SER A 445 7.57 -26.99 -23.42
N LEU A 446 8.25 -26.41 -22.44
CA LEU A 446 9.50 -26.94 -21.90
C LEU A 446 9.26 -28.03 -20.84
N SER A 447 8.32 -27.78 -19.92
CA SER A 447 7.99 -28.63 -18.79
C SER A 447 6.48 -28.81 -18.72
N SER A 448 6.06 -29.87 -18.03
CA SER A 448 4.65 -30.18 -17.81
C SER A 448 4.41 -30.61 -16.35
N LEU A 449 3.33 -30.08 -15.77
CA LEU A 449 2.71 -30.57 -14.55
C LEU A 449 1.51 -31.43 -14.94
N LEU A 450 1.56 -32.72 -14.63
CA LEU A 450 0.52 -33.68 -14.90
C LEU A 450 -0.09 -34.16 -13.58
N LEU A 451 -1.38 -33.90 -13.38
CA LEU A 451 -2.12 -34.42 -12.25
C LEU A 451 -2.88 -35.68 -12.68
N PHE A 452 -2.60 -36.79 -12.03
CA PHE A 452 -3.30 -38.05 -12.22
C PHE A 452 -4.15 -38.39 -11.01
N ARG A 453 -5.22 -39.15 -11.22
CA ARG A 453 -6.04 -39.71 -10.16
C ARG A 453 -6.09 -41.23 -10.25
N ASN A 454 -6.00 -41.90 -9.10
CA ASN A 454 -6.20 -43.33 -8.98
C ASN A 454 -7.70 -43.63 -9.00
N CYS A 455 -8.18 -44.18 -10.12
CA CYS A 455 -9.62 -44.21 -10.42
C CYS A 455 -10.24 -45.59 -10.15
N SER A 456 -11.53 -45.56 -9.84
CA SER A 456 -12.38 -46.72 -9.59
C SER A 456 -12.57 -47.62 -10.82
N THR A 457 -12.99 -48.86 -10.59
CA THR A 457 -13.14 -49.84 -11.67
C THR A 457 -14.33 -49.54 -12.58
N ALA A 458 -14.27 -49.97 -13.86
CA ALA A 458 -15.36 -49.79 -14.82
C ALA A 458 -16.72 -50.35 -14.34
N SER A 459 -16.74 -51.28 -13.38
CA SER A 459 -17.97 -51.85 -12.82
C SER A 459 -18.74 -50.89 -11.89
N GLU A 460 -18.06 -49.88 -11.34
CA GLU A 460 -18.64 -48.90 -10.42
C GLU A 460 -19.33 -47.74 -11.16
N ILE A 461 -18.87 -47.42 -12.38
CA ILE A 461 -19.44 -46.35 -13.22
C ILE A 461 -20.93 -46.61 -13.50
N CYS A 462 -21.29 -47.87 -13.79
CA CYS A 462 -22.67 -48.27 -14.11
C CYS A 462 -23.66 -48.13 -12.93
N LYS A 463 -23.18 -47.90 -11.70
CA LYS A 463 -24.00 -47.80 -10.48
C LYS A 463 -24.28 -46.35 -10.05
N GLN A 464 -23.75 -45.39 -10.79
CA GLN A 464 -23.89 -43.96 -10.50
C GLN A 464 -25.29 -43.46 -10.88
N ALA A 465 -25.85 -42.56 -10.07
CA ALA A 465 -27.15 -41.95 -10.34
C ALA A 465 -26.97 -40.53 -10.90
N VAL A 466 -27.83 -40.12 -11.83
CA VAL A 466 -27.87 -38.74 -12.34
C VAL A 466 -29.20 -38.09 -11.95
N ILE A 467 -29.14 -36.90 -11.35
CA ILE A 467 -30.29 -36.10 -10.98
C ILE A 467 -30.19 -34.76 -11.72
N THR A 468 -31.18 -34.45 -12.54
CA THR A 468 -31.26 -33.17 -13.21
C THR A 468 -31.77 -32.09 -12.25
N VAL A 469 -31.06 -30.96 -12.21
CA VAL A 469 -31.39 -29.79 -11.41
C VAL A 469 -31.73 -28.61 -12.30
N LYS A 470 -32.78 -27.88 -11.92
CA LYS A 470 -33.26 -26.66 -12.57
C LYS A 470 -33.36 -25.54 -11.54
N ASN A 471 -33.17 -24.31 -11.98
CA ASN A 471 -33.36 -23.11 -11.17
C ASN A 471 -34.84 -22.86 -10.81
N SER A 472 -35.77 -23.54 -11.47
CA SER A 472 -37.22 -23.42 -11.22
C SER A 472 -37.81 -24.70 -10.61
N GLY A 473 -38.84 -24.52 -9.79
CA GLY A 473 -39.69 -25.59 -9.26
C GLY A 473 -39.10 -26.46 -8.14
N PHE A 474 -37.77 -26.57 -7.99
CA PHE A 474 -37.04 -27.20 -6.87
C PHE A 474 -37.47 -28.62 -6.43
N LYS A 475 -38.32 -29.32 -7.21
CA LYS A 475 -38.78 -30.70 -6.91
C LYS A 475 -37.64 -31.72 -6.85
N TRP A 476 -36.51 -31.40 -7.47
CA TRP A 476 -35.29 -32.21 -7.45
C TRP A 476 -34.63 -32.24 -6.06
N VAL A 477 -34.88 -31.25 -5.18
CA VAL A 477 -34.29 -31.18 -3.83
C VAL A 477 -34.69 -32.40 -3.00
N GLU A 478 -35.98 -32.73 -2.96
CA GLU A 478 -36.48 -33.92 -2.24
C GLU A 478 -35.98 -35.23 -2.83
N LYS A 479 -35.79 -35.28 -4.16
CA LYS A 479 -35.18 -36.45 -4.82
C LYS A 479 -33.71 -36.61 -4.44
N LEU A 480 -32.96 -35.50 -4.44
CA LEU A 480 -31.56 -35.45 -4.05
C LEU A 480 -31.40 -35.86 -2.59
N ARG A 481 -32.16 -35.27 -1.67
CA ARG A 481 -32.15 -35.61 -0.24
C ARG A 481 -32.33 -37.11 0.00
N LYS A 482 -33.36 -37.71 -0.62
CA LYS A 482 -33.61 -39.16 -0.49
C LYS A 482 -32.45 -40.00 -1.03
N LYS A 483 -31.87 -39.60 -2.16
CA LYS A 483 -30.74 -40.29 -2.77
C LYS A 483 -29.45 -40.16 -1.96
N VAL A 484 -29.17 -38.99 -1.40
CA VAL A 484 -28.01 -38.77 -0.53
C VAL A 484 -28.09 -39.68 0.70
N LEU A 485 -29.25 -39.78 1.36
CA LEU A 485 -29.46 -40.70 2.48
C LEU A 485 -29.33 -42.18 2.07
N GLU A 486 -29.81 -42.54 0.89
CA GLU A 486 -29.65 -43.90 0.35
C GLU A 486 -28.17 -44.24 0.09
N TYR A 487 -27.41 -43.32 -0.51
CA TYR A 487 -26.03 -43.53 -0.93
C TYR A 487 -25.01 -43.37 0.21
N ASP A 488 -25.37 -42.70 1.31
CA ASP A 488 -24.55 -42.63 2.52
C ASP A 488 -24.36 -44.02 3.14
N MET A 489 -25.35 -44.90 3.00
CA MET A 489 -25.31 -46.28 3.48
C MET A 489 -24.67 -47.27 2.49
N LYS A 490 -24.28 -46.81 1.29
CA LYS A 490 -23.69 -47.66 0.25
C LYS A 490 -22.15 -47.68 0.30
N PRO A 491 -21.51 -48.73 -0.26
CA PRO A 491 -20.05 -48.80 -0.38
C PRO A 491 -19.46 -47.58 -1.11
N ASP A 492 -18.20 -47.28 -0.80
CA ASP A 492 -17.42 -46.29 -1.53
C ASP A 492 -17.33 -46.63 -3.01
N GLY A 493 -17.52 -45.63 -3.89
CA GLY A 493 -17.48 -45.80 -5.36
C GLY A 493 -18.78 -45.41 -6.07
N GLU A 494 -19.93 -45.55 -5.41
CA GLU A 494 -21.23 -45.16 -5.97
C GLU A 494 -21.52 -43.66 -5.70
N ASN A 495 -21.57 -42.85 -6.75
CA ASN A 495 -21.77 -41.40 -6.65
C ASN A 495 -23.12 -40.93 -7.20
N ILE A 496 -23.54 -39.74 -6.78
CA ILE A 496 -24.71 -39.02 -7.27
C ILE A 496 -24.22 -37.81 -8.08
N TRP A 497 -24.55 -37.77 -9.35
CA TRP A 497 -24.25 -36.67 -10.24
C TRP A 497 -25.45 -35.74 -10.33
N ILE A 498 -25.29 -34.49 -9.93
CA ILE A 498 -26.26 -33.44 -10.18
C ILE A 498 -25.91 -32.72 -11.48
N LEU A 499 -26.83 -32.75 -12.44
CA LEU A 499 -26.66 -32.15 -13.76
C LEU A 499 -27.51 -30.89 -13.86
N ALA A 500 -26.87 -29.73 -14.03
CA ALA A 500 -27.57 -28.49 -14.30
C ALA A 500 -28.18 -28.52 -15.71
N GLN A 501 -29.50 -28.33 -15.79
CA GLN A 501 -30.20 -28.22 -17.08
C GLN A 501 -30.15 -26.81 -17.66
N ASP A 502 -30.07 -25.78 -16.81
CA ASP A 502 -29.95 -24.39 -17.24
C ASP A 502 -28.48 -24.07 -17.57
N ALA A 503 -28.17 -23.76 -18.84
CA ALA A 503 -26.83 -23.38 -19.27
C ALA A 503 -26.49 -21.94 -18.85
N GLY A 504 -25.21 -21.69 -18.58
CA GLY A 504 -24.64 -20.38 -18.25
C GLY A 504 -25.03 -19.82 -16.88
N THR A 505 -26.19 -20.16 -16.35
CA THR A 505 -26.70 -19.65 -15.07
C THR A 505 -27.23 -20.79 -14.20
N SER A 506 -26.40 -21.29 -13.29
CA SER A 506 -26.83 -22.26 -12.27
C SER A 506 -26.05 -22.11 -10.98
N GLY A 507 -26.74 -22.12 -9.84
CA GLY A 507 -26.13 -22.11 -8.50
C GLY A 507 -25.53 -23.45 -8.08
N ILE A 508 -25.43 -24.43 -8.99
CA ILE A 508 -25.05 -25.82 -8.69
C ILE A 508 -23.65 -25.96 -8.08
N LEU A 509 -22.70 -25.08 -8.43
CA LEU A 509 -21.35 -25.10 -7.86
C LEU A 509 -21.37 -24.75 -6.37
N GLY A 510 -22.09 -23.68 -6.01
CA GLY A 510 -22.28 -23.28 -4.61
C GLY A 510 -23.05 -24.34 -3.82
N LEU A 511 -24.08 -24.94 -4.42
CA LEU A 511 -24.81 -26.05 -3.80
C LEU A 511 -23.90 -27.24 -3.51
N THR A 512 -23.05 -27.63 -4.47
CA THR A 512 -22.13 -28.77 -4.33
C THR A 512 -21.10 -28.52 -3.24
N ASN A 513 -20.57 -27.29 -3.16
CA ASN A 513 -19.69 -26.87 -2.09
C ASN A 513 -20.36 -26.95 -0.72
N ASN A 514 -21.63 -26.56 -0.58
CA ASN A 514 -22.34 -26.69 0.69
C ASN A 514 -22.58 -28.17 1.06
N LEU A 515 -22.98 -28.99 0.09
CA LEU A 515 -23.28 -30.41 0.33
C LEU A 515 -22.06 -31.21 0.80
N ILE A 516 -20.83 -30.83 0.41
CA ILE A 516 -19.63 -31.59 0.82
C ILE A 516 -19.43 -31.62 2.35
N GLU A 517 -19.98 -30.63 3.07
CA GLU A 517 -19.97 -30.51 4.53
C GLU A 517 -21.11 -31.30 5.20
N GLU A 518 -22.06 -31.79 4.43
CA GLU A 518 -23.23 -32.53 4.92
C GLU A 518 -23.01 -34.06 4.88
N THR A 519 -23.75 -34.78 5.72
CA THR A 519 -23.75 -36.25 5.76
C THR A 519 -24.18 -36.83 4.40
N GLY A 520 -23.42 -37.78 3.87
CA GLY A 520 -23.61 -38.34 2.52
C GLY A 520 -23.23 -37.43 1.36
N GLY A 521 -22.98 -36.14 1.57
CA GLY A 521 -22.73 -35.18 0.50
C GLY A 521 -21.38 -35.34 -0.21
N ARG A 522 -20.41 -36.02 0.42
CA ARG A 522 -19.15 -36.46 -0.23
C ARG A 522 -19.36 -37.37 -1.44
N ARG A 523 -20.55 -37.93 -1.63
CA ARG A 523 -20.96 -38.73 -2.80
C ARG A 523 -21.46 -37.89 -3.97
N VAL A 524 -21.73 -36.62 -3.74
CA VAL A 524 -22.33 -35.74 -4.75
C VAL A 524 -21.22 -35.20 -5.67
N ARG A 525 -21.49 -35.14 -6.97
CA ARG A 525 -20.67 -34.56 -8.03
C ARG A 525 -21.53 -33.63 -8.85
N CYS A 526 -21.01 -32.53 -9.35
CA CYS A 526 -21.78 -31.67 -10.26
C CYS A 526 -21.25 -31.65 -11.68
N VAL A 527 -22.18 -31.51 -12.61
CA VAL A 527 -21.93 -31.26 -14.04
C VAL A 527 -22.69 -30.00 -14.44
N PHE A 528 -21.98 -29.05 -15.03
CA PHE A 528 -22.52 -27.75 -15.40
C PHE A 528 -21.89 -27.24 -16.69
N ASP A 529 -22.72 -26.77 -17.62
CA ASP A 529 -22.26 -25.97 -18.75
C ASP A 529 -22.32 -24.48 -18.39
N ALA A 530 -21.15 -23.88 -18.19
CA ALA A 530 -20.98 -22.47 -17.88
C ALA A 530 -20.81 -21.59 -19.12
N THR A 531 -21.03 -22.12 -20.33
CA THR A 531 -20.94 -21.36 -21.58
C THR A 531 -22.00 -20.26 -21.61
N PRO A 532 -21.61 -18.96 -21.67
CA PRO A 532 -22.57 -17.87 -21.70
C PRO A 532 -23.40 -17.92 -22.98
N ASN A 533 -24.73 -17.82 -22.87
CA ASN A 533 -25.68 -17.81 -24.00
C ASN A 533 -25.60 -19.04 -24.95
N GLY A 534 -24.94 -20.12 -24.54
CA GLY A 534 -24.83 -21.36 -25.32
C GLY A 534 -26.01 -22.32 -25.11
N SER A 535 -26.16 -23.31 -26.00
CA SER A 535 -26.91 -24.52 -25.68
C SER A 535 -26.23 -25.26 -24.54
N ASN A 536 -26.99 -25.97 -23.71
CA ASN A 536 -26.39 -26.86 -22.72
C ASN A 536 -25.79 -28.06 -23.45
N ASP A 537 -24.47 -28.09 -23.66
CA ASP A 537 -23.78 -29.12 -24.44
C ASP A 537 -23.52 -30.41 -23.64
N VAL A 538 -23.89 -30.42 -22.35
CA VAL A 538 -23.78 -31.59 -21.45
C VAL A 538 -25.13 -32.12 -20.99
N PHE A 539 -26.21 -31.74 -21.68
CA PHE A 539 -27.60 -32.08 -21.32
C PHE A 539 -27.91 -33.58 -21.30
N ASP A 540 -27.15 -34.40 -22.03
CA ASP A 540 -27.26 -35.85 -22.14
C ASP A 540 -26.21 -36.60 -21.29
N PHE A 541 -25.57 -35.90 -20.35
CA PHE A 541 -24.61 -36.49 -19.41
C PHE A 541 -25.25 -37.65 -18.64
N SER A 542 -24.71 -38.84 -18.86
CA SER A 542 -25.20 -40.07 -18.25
C SER A 542 -24.12 -41.17 -18.25
N PRO A 543 -24.15 -42.11 -17.29
CA PRO A 543 -23.25 -43.28 -17.29
C PRO A 543 -23.31 -44.14 -18.55
N SER A 544 -24.42 -44.08 -19.29
CA SER A 544 -24.62 -44.80 -20.55
C SER A 544 -23.96 -44.13 -21.76
N ASN A 545 -23.59 -42.85 -21.66
CA ASN A 545 -23.02 -42.10 -22.77
C ASN A 545 -21.48 -42.18 -22.73
N LEU A 546 -20.89 -42.84 -23.73
CA LEU A 546 -19.45 -43.07 -23.80
C LEU A 546 -18.64 -41.78 -23.95
N ASN A 547 -19.25 -40.68 -24.42
CA ASN A 547 -18.58 -39.38 -24.55
C ASN A 547 -18.12 -38.81 -23.20
N TYR A 548 -18.75 -39.23 -22.09
CA TYR A 548 -18.44 -38.76 -20.74
C TYR A 548 -17.75 -39.84 -19.88
N ALA A 549 -17.35 -40.96 -20.47
CA ALA A 549 -16.75 -42.08 -19.75
C ALA A 549 -15.51 -41.66 -18.95
N ASP A 550 -14.65 -40.83 -19.54
CA ASP A 550 -13.45 -40.33 -18.87
C ASP A 550 -13.83 -39.46 -17.65
N ALA A 551 -14.76 -38.51 -17.78
CA ALA A 551 -15.20 -37.65 -16.67
C ALA A 551 -15.82 -38.45 -15.50
N LEU A 552 -16.66 -39.44 -15.84
CA LEU A 552 -17.27 -40.36 -14.86
C LEU A 552 -16.22 -41.21 -14.14
N GLN A 553 -15.18 -41.64 -14.85
CA GLN A 553 -14.10 -42.45 -14.30
C GLN A 553 -13.12 -41.62 -13.45
N GLN A 554 -12.86 -40.37 -13.86
CA GLN A 554 -12.04 -39.42 -13.12
C GLN A 554 -12.67 -38.98 -11.78
N ASP A 555 -13.99 -39.14 -11.61
CA ASP A 555 -14.73 -38.93 -10.35
C ASP A 555 -14.54 -37.54 -9.71
N LEU A 556 -14.27 -36.49 -10.50
CA LEU A 556 -13.99 -35.15 -9.96
C LEU A 556 -15.25 -34.52 -9.36
N LEU A 557 -15.11 -33.85 -8.20
CA LEU A 557 -16.21 -33.18 -7.50
C LEU A 557 -16.93 -32.17 -8.40
N MET A 558 -16.14 -31.34 -9.08
CA MET A 558 -16.59 -30.23 -9.91
C MET A 558 -16.29 -30.54 -11.38
N ASN A 559 -17.30 -30.55 -12.24
CA ASN A 559 -17.12 -30.77 -13.68
C ASN A 559 -17.86 -29.66 -14.43
N VAL A 560 -17.10 -28.64 -14.83
CA VAL A 560 -17.65 -27.49 -15.54
C VAL A 560 -17.16 -27.54 -16.98
N SER A 561 -18.09 -27.54 -17.93
CA SER A 561 -17.78 -27.29 -19.34
C SER A 561 -17.91 -25.80 -19.62
N ARG A 562 -16.95 -25.20 -20.33
CA ARG A 562 -17.07 -23.83 -20.84
C ARG A 562 -16.42 -23.77 -22.22
N ASN A 563 -17.20 -23.42 -23.24
CA ASN A 563 -16.77 -23.42 -24.65
C ASN A 563 -16.17 -24.79 -25.07
N GLY A 564 -16.72 -25.90 -24.58
CA GLY A 564 -16.25 -27.25 -24.88
C GLY A 564 -15.03 -27.73 -24.08
N GLN A 565 -14.45 -26.90 -23.20
CA GLN A 565 -13.35 -27.30 -22.32
C GLN A 565 -13.86 -27.66 -20.92
N TRP A 566 -13.35 -28.77 -20.37
CA TRP A 566 -13.63 -29.19 -19.00
C TRP A 566 -12.67 -28.53 -17.99
N GLY A 567 -13.22 -28.07 -16.87
CA GLY A 567 -12.48 -27.42 -15.80
C GLY A 567 -13.30 -27.23 -14.54
N SER A 568 -12.83 -26.33 -13.69
CA SER A 568 -13.56 -25.83 -12.52
C SER A 568 -13.21 -24.37 -12.27
N TYR A 569 -14.04 -23.68 -11.49
CA TYR A 569 -13.73 -22.32 -11.08
C TYR A 569 -12.79 -22.32 -9.87
N LYS A 570 -11.77 -21.47 -9.90
CA LYS A 570 -10.75 -21.33 -8.85
C LYS A 570 -10.69 -19.90 -8.34
N TYR A 571 -10.35 -19.76 -7.06
CA TYR A 571 -10.00 -18.49 -6.44
C TYR A 571 -8.52 -18.22 -6.67
N LEU A 572 -8.21 -17.16 -7.38
CA LEU A 572 -6.85 -16.70 -7.65
C LEU A 572 -6.64 -15.33 -7.01
N SER A 573 -5.43 -15.02 -6.60
CA SER A 573 -5.12 -13.75 -5.97
C SER A 573 -5.31 -12.60 -6.96
N PHE A 574 -5.87 -11.49 -6.48
CA PHE A 574 -5.96 -10.25 -7.22
C PHE A 574 -4.70 -9.42 -6.95
N THR A 575 -3.89 -9.18 -7.96
CA THR A 575 -2.63 -8.43 -7.83
C THR A 575 -2.76 -7.00 -8.35
N SER A 576 -1.77 -6.15 -8.09
CA SER A 576 -1.71 -4.81 -8.68
C SER A 576 -1.67 -4.84 -10.22
N ASP A 577 -1.22 -5.94 -10.81
CA ASP A 577 -1.20 -6.11 -12.27
C ASP A 577 -2.60 -6.37 -12.82
N ASP A 578 -3.53 -6.85 -11.99
CA ASP A 578 -4.95 -6.97 -12.34
C ASP A 578 -5.69 -5.62 -12.30
N LEU A 579 -5.07 -4.55 -11.75
CA LEU A 579 -5.63 -3.20 -11.83
C LEU A 579 -5.59 -2.72 -13.28
N GLN A 580 -6.76 -2.68 -13.92
CA GLN A 580 -6.89 -2.18 -15.28
C GLN A 580 -6.49 -0.70 -15.32
N LYS A 581 -5.36 -0.42 -15.96
CA LYS A 581 -5.02 0.93 -16.40
C LYS A 581 -5.85 1.23 -17.64
N THR A 582 -6.79 2.14 -17.51
CA THR A 582 -7.60 2.59 -18.64
C THR A 582 -6.93 3.77 -19.31
N THR A 583 -6.78 3.71 -20.64
CA THR A 583 -6.43 4.90 -21.43
C THR A 583 -7.64 5.80 -21.48
N THR A 584 -7.53 7.00 -20.91
CA THR A 584 -8.60 8.01 -20.91
C THR A 584 -8.07 9.36 -21.39
N THR A 585 -8.96 10.14 -22.00
CA THR A 585 -8.73 11.54 -22.34
C THR A 585 -9.01 12.48 -21.17
N TYR A 586 -9.79 12.03 -20.17
CA TYR A 586 -10.18 12.82 -19.01
C TYR A 586 -9.55 12.23 -17.75
N ALA A 587 -8.50 12.88 -17.22
CA ALA A 587 -7.79 12.46 -16.02
C ALA A 587 -7.41 13.66 -15.15
N PHE A 588 -7.24 13.44 -13.84
CA PHE A 588 -6.72 14.43 -12.90
C PHE A 588 -5.71 13.80 -11.94
N LEU A 589 -4.79 14.61 -11.41
CA LEU A 589 -3.79 14.14 -10.46
C LEU A 589 -4.37 14.12 -9.03
N ASN A 590 -4.15 13.02 -8.31
CA ASN A 590 -4.54 12.91 -6.91
C ASN A 590 -3.49 12.20 -6.06
N ILE A 591 -3.67 12.28 -4.73
CA ILE A 591 -2.84 11.60 -3.73
C ILE A 591 -3.69 10.56 -2.98
N ARG A 592 -3.26 9.29 -2.95
CA ARG A 592 -4.00 8.23 -2.23
C ARG A 592 -3.82 8.32 -0.73
N SER A 593 -2.60 8.65 -0.30
CA SER A 593 -2.21 8.71 1.10
C SER A 593 -1.55 10.05 1.38
N ARG A 594 -2.25 10.92 2.10
CA ARG A 594 -1.69 12.20 2.54
C ARG A 594 -0.46 11.97 3.42
N GLY A 595 0.51 12.86 3.28
CA GLY A 595 1.83 12.73 3.91
C GLY A 595 2.80 11.84 3.13
N ASP A 596 2.35 11.07 2.15
CA ASP A 596 3.20 10.23 1.30
C ASP A 596 3.13 10.67 -0.17
N LEU A 597 4.14 11.43 -0.59
CA LEU A 597 4.24 11.94 -1.96
C LEU A 597 4.47 10.82 -3.00
N SER A 598 4.89 9.61 -2.60
CA SER A 598 4.99 8.50 -3.55
C SER A 598 3.62 7.97 -4.00
N SER A 599 2.55 8.37 -3.29
CA SER A 599 1.18 7.95 -3.56
C SER A 599 0.45 8.85 -4.57
N PHE A 600 1.15 9.77 -5.23
CA PHE A 600 0.62 10.51 -6.38
C PHE A 600 0.31 9.57 -7.55
N HIS A 601 -0.88 9.72 -8.11
CA HIS A 601 -1.24 9.01 -9.34
C HIS A 601 -2.31 9.77 -10.12
N TRP A 602 -2.38 9.45 -11.41
CA TRP A 602 -3.50 9.86 -12.25
C TRP A 602 -4.74 9.06 -11.92
N CYS A 603 -5.85 9.77 -11.73
CA CYS A 603 -7.20 9.24 -11.58
C CYS A 603 -7.96 9.52 -12.87
N GLU A 604 -8.83 8.59 -13.28
CA GLU A 604 -9.83 8.90 -14.29
C GLU A 604 -10.79 9.99 -13.76
N SER A 605 -11.05 11.00 -14.57
CA SER A 605 -11.91 12.12 -14.21
C SER A 605 -13.40 11.74 -14.32
N PRO A 606 -14.27 12.22 -13.40
CA PRO A 606 -15.72 12.09 -13.55
C PRO A 606 -16.26 12.65 -14.87
N LEU A 607 -15.51 13.55 -15.53
CA LEU A 607 -15.84 14.05 -16.86
C LEU A 607 -15.93 12.94 -17.92
N SER A 608 -15.25 11.79 -17.74
CA SER A 608 -15.41 10.60 -18.60
C SER A 608 -16.86 10.10 -18.65
N TYR A 609 -17.63 10.33 -17.58
CA TYR A 609 -18.97 9.77 -17.38
C TYR A 609 -20.06 10.84 -17.34
N ALA A 610 -19.69 12.12 -17.34
CA ALA A 610 -20.61 13.24 -17.21
C ALA A 610 -21.22 13.66 -18.57
N SER A 611 -22.47 14.12 -18.55
CA SER A 611 -23.09 14.73 -19.72
C SER A 611 -22.57 16.17 -19.87
N LEU A 612 -21.72 16.41 -20.86
CA LEU A 612 -21.11 17.72 -21.13
C LEU A 612 -22.15 18.85 -21.28
N SER A 613 -23.36 18.54 -21.79
CA SER A 613 -24.45 19.53 -21.93
C SER A 613 -24.93 20.10 -20.60
N SER A 614 -24.91 19.31 -19.52
CA SER A 614 -25.30 19.76 -18.18
C SER A 614 -24.28 20.70 -17.55
N ILE A 615 -23.00 20.53 -17.87
CA ILE A 615 -21.91 21.38 -17.37
C ILE A 615 -21.96 22.75 -18.05
N ILE A 616 -22.14 22.76 -19.37
CA ILE A 616 -22.27 23.98 -20.17
C ILE A 616 -23.53 24.76 -19.76
N ALA A 617 -24.65 24.07 -19.51
CA ALA A 617 -25.90 24.69 -19.06
C ALA A 617 -25.77 25.41 -17.70
N ASN A 618 -24.82 24.99 -16.85
CA ASN A 618 -24.51 25.63 -15.57
C ASN A 618 -23.45 26.75 -15.68
N GLY A 619 -23.09 27.17 -16.90
CA GLY A 619 -22.15 28.27 -17.14
C GLY A 619 -20.67 27.88 -17.04
N GLY A 620 -20.34 26.59 -16.96
CA GLY A 620 -18.95 26.13 -16.95
C GLY A 620 -18.36 26.06 -18.35
N MET A 621 -17.12 26.54 -18.51
CA MET A 621 -16.37 26.47 -19.77
C MET A 621 -15.41 25.28 -19.73
N LEU A 622 -15.53 24.35 -20.68
CA LEU A 622 -14.62 23.20 -20.77
C LEU A 622 -13.29 23.64 -21.37
N CYS A 623 -12.17 23.25 -20.76
CA CYS A 623 -10.86 23.63 -21.23
C CYS A 623 -9.88 22.46 -21.23
N ASP A 624 -9.19 22.28 -22.35
CA ASP A 624 -8.04 21.39 -22.47
C ASP A 624 -6.86 22.02 -21.74
N VAL A 625 -6.34 21.31 -20.74
CA VAL A 625 -5.26 21.79 -19.88
C VAL A 625 -3.92 21.42 -20.51
N TYR A 626 -3.07 22.42 -20.74
CA TYR A 626 -1.73 22.22 -21.29
C TYR A 626 -0.66 22.33 -20.19
N CYS A 627 -0.80 23.31 -19.30
CA CYS A 627 0.13 23.53 -18.19
C CYS A 627 -0.64 23.84 -16.91
N ALA A 628 -0.35 23.11 -15.84
CA ALA A 628 -0.92 23.33 -14.50
C ALA A 628 0.22 23.39 -13.48
N PRO A 629 0.54 24.55 -12.88
CA PRO A 629 1.60 24.67 -11.91
C PRO A 629 1.16 24.21 -10.52
N LEU A 630 2.15 23.85 -9.70
CA LEU A 630 1.94 23.54 -8.29
C LEU A 630 2.03 24.80 -7.44
N ASN A 631 1.07 24.98 -6.55
CA ASN A 631 1.08 26.02 -5.55
C ASN A 631 1.50 25.48 -4.17
N PHE A 632 1.93 26.38 -3.27
CA PHE A 632 2.28 25.99 -1.90
C PHE A 632 1.10 25.31 -1.18
N HIS A 633 -0.11 25.71 -1.55
CA HIS A 633 -1.36 25.09 -1.14
C HIS A 633 -1.39 23.58 -1.43
N ASP A 634 -1.12 23.19 -2.68
CA ASP A 634 -1.15 21.80 -3.12
C ASP A 634 -0.13 20.95 -2.36
N ILE A 635 1.06 21.50 -2.10
CA ILE A 635 2.13 20.83 -1.34
C ILE A 635 1.72 20.65 0.13
N LEU A 636 1.13 21.67 0.76
CA LEU A 636 0.70 21.57 2.15
C LEU A 636 -0.46 20.59 2.34
N LEU A 637 -1.38 20.51 1.36
CA LEU A 637 -2.43 19.48 1.33
C LEU A 637 -1.82 18.08 1.14
N ALA A 638 -0.95 17.91 0.14
CA ALA A 638 -0.31 16.63 -0.16
C ALA A 638 0.53 16.10 1.02
N THR A 639 1.20 17.00 1.75
CA THR A 639 2.02 16.64 2.92
C THR A 639 1.21 16.51 4.22
N GLY A 640 -0.11 16.74 4.21
CA GLY A 640 -0.98 16.66 5.40
C GLY A 640 -0.76 17.80 6.41
N LYS A 641 -0.09 18.88 6.02
CA LYS A 641 0.14 20.06 6.89
C LYS A 641 -1.06 20.99 6.94
N ILE A 642 -1.92 20.96 5.93
CA ILE A 642 -3.23 21.63 5.92
C ILE A 642 -4.30 20.57 5.83
N ALA A 643 -5.30 20.67 6.72
CA ALA A 643 -6.49 19.83 6.67
C ALA A 643 -7.49 20.38 5.62
N PRO A 644 -8.20 19.53 4.86
CA PRO A 644 -9.14 19.97 3.81
C PRO A 644 -10.28 20.84 4.30
N GLU A 645 -10.58 20.83 5.59
CA GLU A 645 -11.63 21.67 6.20
C GLU A 645 -11.19 23.13 6.30
N ALA A 646 -9.89 23.40 6.21
CA ALA A 646 -9.38 24.76 6.03
C ALA A 646 -9.67 25.30 4.62
N LEU A 647 -10.17 24.46 3.70
CA LEU A 647 -10.58 24.89 2.36
C LEU A 647 -11.90 25.65 2.44
N PRO A 648 -11.99 26.84 1.85
CA PRO A 648 -13.24 27.61 1.82
C PRO A 648 -14.32 26.85 1.04
N GLY A 649 -15.52 26.67 1.62
CA GLY A 649 -16.69 26.08 0.93
C GLY A 649 -16.99 24.63 1.32
N LYS A 650 -17.81 23.92 0.54
CA LYS A 650 -18.24 22.53 0.81
C LYS A 650 -17.23 21.46 0.33
N TRP A 651 -15.98 21.84 0.08
CA TRP A 651 -15.00 21.05 -0.68
C TRP A 651 -14.12 20.13 0.15
N ALA A 652 -14.25 20.16 1.48
CA ALA A 652 -13.57 19.21 2.38
C ALA A 652 -13.86 17.73 2.03
N PHE A 653 -14.97 17.49 1.32
CA PHE A 653 -15.43 16.17 0.86
C PHE A 653 -15.22 15.93 -0.65
N SER A 654 -14.54 16.84 -1.36
CA SER A 654 -14.19 16.62 -2.77
C SER A 654 -13.05 15.62 -2.87
N ASP A 655 -13.18 14.63 -3.75
CA ASP A 655 -12.13 13.63 -3.99
C ASP A 655 -10.86 14.26 -4.58
N CYS A 656 -10.98 15.39 -5.28
CA CYS A 656 -9.84 16.16 -5.78
C CYS A 656 -9.90 17.60 -5.28
N VAL A 657 -8.83 18.01 -4.58
CA VAL A 657 -8.69 19.35 -4.00
C VAL A 657 -7.45 20.11 -4.50
N MET A 658 -6.64 19.49 -5.37
CA MET A 658 -5.39 20.07 -5.86
C MET A 658 -5.57 20.78 -7.21
N GLY A 659 -4.68 21.73 -7.49
CA GLY A 659 -4.64 22.49 -8.73
C GLY A 659 -5.53 23.72 -8.69
N LEU A 660 -4.92 24.86 -8.41
CA LEU A 660 -5.58 26.16 -8.27
C LEU A 660 -5.48 27.06 -9.51
N GLU A 661 -4.70 26.66 -10.51
CA GLU A 661 -4.58 27.41 -11.76
C GLU A 661 -4.11 26.49 -12.88
N PHE A 662 -4.36 26.91 -14.11
CA PHE A 662 -3.83 26.28 -15.30
C PHE A 662 -3.86 27.25 -16.49
N SER A 663 -3.20 26.84 -17.57
CA SER A 663 -3.35 27.44 -18.89
C SER A 663 -3.67 26.37 -19.92
N GLY A 664 -4.35 26.76 -20.98
CA GLY A 664 -4.80 25.82 -21.98
C GLY A 664 -5.62 26.44 -23.09
N ARG A 665 -6.57 25.66 -23.60
CA ARG A 665 -7.49 26.09 -24.66
C ARG A 665 -8.93 25.79 -24.29
N ASP A 666 -9.83 26.71 -24.63
CA ASP A 666 -11.26 26.46 -24.51
C ASP A 666 -11.81 25.64 -25.70
N ASP A 667 -13.12 25.39 -25.69
CA ASP A 667 -13.85 24.67 -26.74
C ASP A 667 -13.79 25.34 -28.12
N GLN A 668 -13.52 26.65 -28.17
CA GLN A 668 -13.31 27.42 -29.39
C GLN A 668 -11.83 27.47 -29.82
N GLY A 669 -10.94 26.83 -29.06
CA GLY A 669 -9.50 26.80 -29.31
C GLY A 669 -8.75 28.07 -28.89
N ARG A 670 -9.41 29.01 -28.20
CA ARG A 670 -8.78 30.25 -27.70
C ARG A 670 -7.80 29.91 -26.59
N ARG A 671 -6.67 30.62 -26.57
CA ARG A 671 -5.63 30.42 -25.55
C ARG A 671 -6.04 31.14 -24.26
N ILE A 672 -6.19 30.40 -23.18
CA ILE A 672 -6.67 30.92 -21.90
C ILE A 672 -5.72 30.58 -20.75
N MET A 673 -5.72 31.44 -19.73
CA MET A 673 -5.16 31.17 -18.40
C MET A 673 -6.25 31.40 -17.37
N CYS A 674 -6.35 30.52 -16.37
CA CYS A 674 -7.50 30.45 -15.48
C CYS A 674 -7.07 30.19 -14.03
N MET A 675 -7.77 30.81 -13.08
CA MET A 675 -7.78 30.35 -11.69
C MET A 675 -8.87 29.30 -11.51
N ALA A 676 -8.47 28.11 -11.10
CA ALA A 676 -9.36 27.01 -10.78
C ALA A 676 -9.65 26.97 -9.27
N ARG A 677 -10.86 26.54 -8.90
CA ARG A 677 -11.20 26.31 -7.49
C ARG A 677 -10.54 25.03 -6.94
N SER A 678 -10.40 24.03 -7.81
CA SER A 678 -9.75 22.72 -7.59
C SER A 678 -9.69 22.01 -8.95
N GLN A 679 -9.01 20.86 -9.05
CA GLN A 679 -8.90 20.05 -10.27
C GLN A 679 -8.18 20.74 -11.43
N GLY A 680 -7.35 21.76 -11.15
CA GLY A 680 -6.54 22.42 -12.17
C GLY A 680 -5.44 21.51 -12.74
N ILE A 681 -4.95 20.54 -11.96
CA ILE A 681 -3.97 19.54 -12.42
C ILE A 681 -4.74 18.37 -13.04
N ALA A 682 -5.21 18.60 -14.26
CA ALA A 682 -6.01 17.66 -15.03
C ALA A 682 -5.61 17.69 -16.52
N THR A 683 -6.15 16.77 -17.31
CA THR A 683 -6.08 16.86 -18.79
C THR A 683 -7.14 17.79 -19.33
N VAL A 684 -8.30 17.85 -18.67
CA VAL A 684 -9.43 18.74 -18.99
C VAL A 684 -10.02 19.26 -17.68
N ALA A 685 -10.28 20.56 -17.61
CA ALA A 685 -10.85 21.22 -16.45
C ALA A 685 -12.07 22.07 -16.84
N ILE A 686 -12.94 22.35 -15.86
CA ILE A 686 -14.05 23.30 -16.02
C ILE A 686 -13.58 24.65 -15.46
N ALA A 687 -13.37 25.60 -16.36
CA ALA A 687 -13.03 26.97 -16.03
C ALA A 687 -14.29 27.78 -15.68
N ASP A 688 -14.13 28.68 -14.70
CA ASP A 688 -15.11 29.73 -14.42
C ASP A 688 -14.80 30.94 -15.32
N PRO A 689 -15.74 31.38 -16.18
CA PRO A 689 -15.51 32.53 -17.07
C PRO A 689 -15.08 33.80 -16.32
N ASP A 690 -15.53 34.02 -15.09
CA ASP A 690 -15.18 35.22 -14.29
C ASP A 690 -13.72 35.20 -13.80
N PHE A 691 -13.09 34.03 -13.81
CA PHE A 691 -11.71 33.80 -13.37
C PHE A 691 -10.83 33.28 -14.50
N THR A 692 -11.17 33.66 -15.74
CA THR A 692 -10.42 33.28 -16.94
C THR A 692 -10.00 34.51 -17.72
N TRP A 693 -8.76 34.49 -18.22
CA TRP A 693 -8.17 35.56 -19.02
C TRP A 693 -7.61 35.01 -20.33
N ASP A 694 -7.68 35.82 -21.38
CA ASP A 694 -7.02 35.53 -22.65
C ASP A 694 -5.49 35.59 -22.47
N VAL A 695 -4.78 34.63 -23.06
CA VAL A 695 -3.32 34.62 -23.05
C VAL A 695 -2.79 35.53 -24.16
N PRO A 696 -1.93 36.52 -23.84
CA PRO A 696 -1.30 37.36 -24.84
C PRO A 696 -0.57 36.55 -25.93
N GLU A 697 -0.59 37.05 -27.18
CA GLU A 697 0.07 36.39 -28.31
C GLU A 697 1.58 36.19 -28.08
N THR A 698 2.20 37.09 -27.31
CA THR A 698 3.64 37.07 -27.01
C THR A 698 4.02 36.07 -25.92
N TRP A 699 3.07 35.52 -25.17
CA TRP A 699 3.33 34.59 -24.07
C TRP A 699 3.20 33.16 -24.54
N THR A 700 3.99 32.24 -23.99
CA THR A 700 3.72 30.81 -24.11
C THR A 700 2.61 30.38 -23.14
N LEU A 701 2.03 29.19 -23.30
CA LEU A 701 1.11 28.64 -22.28
C LEU A 701 1.86 28.34 -20.97
N GLU A 702 3.13 27.93 -21.05
CA GLU A 702 4.00 27.75 -19.88
C GLU A 702 4.20 29.05 -19.11
N ASP A 703 4.48 30.17 -19.78
CA ASP A 703 4.57 31.47 -19.12
C ASP A 703 3.23 31.88 -18.50
N ALA A 704 2.15 31.72 -19.27
CA ALA A 704 0.81 32.14 -18.87
C ALA A 704 0.29 31.40 -17.63
N CYS A 705 0.64 30.13 -17.45
CA CYS A 705 0.19 29.37 -16.28
C CYS A 705 0.80 29.89 -14.96
N THR A 706 1.88 30.67 -14.99
CA THR A 706 2.56 31.18 -13.77
C THR A 706 1.90 32.44 -13.17
N VAL A 707 0.93 33.03 -13.87
CA VAL A 707 0.41 34.36 -13.58
C VAL A 707 -0.84 34.37 -12.68
N PRO A 708 -1.88 33.55 -12.92
CA PRO A 708 -3.20 33.75 -12.33
C PRO A 708 -3.19 33.87 -10.80
N ILE A 709 -2.68 32.88 -10.05
CA ILE A 709 -2.68 32.89 -8.58
C ILE A 709 -1.68 33.91 -8.04
N ALA A 710 -0.47 33.97 -8.59
CA ALA A 710 0.60 34.83 -8.09
C ALA A 710 0.22 36.31 -8.17
N TYR A 711 -0.23 36.78 -9.35
CA TYR A 711 -0.54 38.18 -9.59
C TYR A 711 -1.87 38.59 -8.96
N THR A 712 -2.91 37.74 -8.98
CA THR A 712 -4.17 38.08 -8.32
C THR A 712 -4.00 38.19 -6.80
N THR A 713 -3.22 37.29 -6.19
CA THR A 713 -2.90 37.36 -4.76
C THR A 713 -2.14 38.65 -4.43
N ALA A 714 -1.10 38.97 -5.19
CA ALA A 714 -0.30 40.18 -4.97
C ALA A 714 -1.12 41.47 -5.20
N TYR A 715 -1.92 41.51 -6.26
CA TYR A 715 -2.77 42.66 -6.58
C TYR A 715 -3.87 42.86 -5.53
N TYR A 716 -4.56 41.79 -5.13
CA TYR A 716 -5.56 41.84 -4.07
C TYR A 716 -4.94 42.30 -2.73
N ALA A 717 -3.77 41.78 -2.37
CA ALA A 717 -3.10 42.13 -1.12
C ALA A 717 -2.59 43.57 -1.11
N LEU A 718 -1.86 44.01 -2.14
CA LEU A 718 -1.22 45.33 -2.17
C LEU A 718 -2.20 46.44 -2.55
N ILE A 719 -3.03 46.22 -3.56
CA ILE A 719 -3.88 47.28 -4.13
C ILE A 719 -5.24 47.30 -3.45
N MET A 720 -5.96 46.17 -3.43
CA MET A 720 -7.35 46.17 -2.93
C MET A 720 -7.43 46.23 -1.40
N ARG A 721 -6.57 45.48 -0.70
CA ARG A 721 -6.54 45.41 0.77
C ARG A 721 -5.54 46.38 1.39
N GLY A 722 -4.34 46.45 0.84
CA GLY A 722 -3.26 47.31 1.31
C GLY A 722 -3.39 48.77 0.88
N ASN A 723 -4.16 49.04 -0.18
CA ASN A 723 -4.37 50.37 -0.74
C ASN A 723 -3.06 51.13 -1.03
N MET A 724 -2.03 50.40 -1.45
CA MET A 724 -0.67 50.90 -1.72
C MET A 724 -0.70 52.08 -2.69
N ARG A 725 0.09 53.11 -2.40
CA ARG A 725 0.20 54.32 -3.22
C ARG A 725 1.56 54.41 -3.92
N PRO A 726 1.63 55.07 -5.09
CA PRO A 726 2.90 55.29 -5.77
C PRO A 726 3.93 55.98 -4.87
N GLY A 727 5.18 55.51 -4.93
CA GLY A 727 6.29 56.06 -4.13
C GLY A 727 6.37 55.59 -2.67
N GLU A 728 5.43 54.76 -2.19
CA GLU A 728 5.50 54.19 -0.85
C GLU A 728 6.62 53.15 -0.71
N THR A 729 6.91 52.74 0.52
CA THR A 729 7.88 51.68 0.82
C THR A 729 7.16 50.40 1.21
N VAL A 730 7.53 49.28 0.58
CA VAL A 730 6.94 47.95 0.84
C VAL A 730 8.02 46.93 1.19
N LEU A 731 7.72 46.10 2.19
CA LEU A 731 8.53 44.93 2.53
C LEU A 731 7.83 43.66 2.01
N VAL A 732 8.44 43.00 1.03
CA VAL A 732 7.96 41.74 0.44
C VAL A 732 8.77 40.58 0.99
N HIS A 733 8.17 39.76 1.85
CA HIS A 733 8.82 38.53 2.29
C HIS A 733 8.85 37.47 1.18
N SER A 734 9.89 36.63 1.20
CA SER A 734 10.09 35.53 0.25
C SER A 734 10.03 35.98 -1.21
N GLY A 735 10.75 37.05 -1.57
CA GLY A 735 10.70 37.68 -2.89
C GLY A 735 11.04 36.77 -4.06
N SER A 736 11.76 35.67 -3.82
CA SER A 736 12.08 34.67 -4.84
C SER A 736 10.91 33.72 -5.17
N GLY A 737 9.84 33.69 -4.36
CA GLY A 737 8.64 32.87 -4.63
C GLY A 737 7.67 33.56 -5.58
N GLY A 738 6.73 32.81 -6.18
CA GLY A 738 5.81 33.32 -7.22
C GLY A 738 5.04 34.59 -6.82
N VAL A 739 4.33 34.56 -5.68
CA VAL A 739 3.63 35.75 -5.14
C VAL A 739 4.61 36.89 -4.81
N GLY A 740 5.81 36.56 -4.31
CA GLY A 740 6.84 37.53 -3.99
C GLY A 740 7.33 38.29 -5.22
N GLN A 741 7.62 37.57 -6.31
CA GLN A 741 8.04 38.17 -7.58
C GLN A 741 6.94 39.05 -8.17
N ALA A 742 5.68 38.58 -8.16
CA ALA A 742 4.53 39.37 -8.63
C ALA A 742 4.33 40.64 -7.79
N ALA A 743 4.45 40.55 -6.46
CA ALA A 743 4.37 41.69 -5.55
C ALA A 743 5.48 42.73 -5.80
N ILE A 744 6.72 42.27 -6.02
CA ILE A 744 7.85 43.14 -6.38
C ILE A 744 7.57 43.84 -7.71
N ALA A 745 7.13 43.10 -8.74
CA ALA A 745 6.84 43.68 -10.05
C ALA A 745 5.75 44.76 -9.98
N ILE A 746 4.64 44.48 -9.28
CA ILE A 746 3.54 45.43 -9.08
C ILE A 746 4.04 46.67 -8.32
N ALA A 747 4.75 46.48 -7.20
CA ALA A 747 5.26 47.60 -6.40
C ALA A 747 6.25 48.48 -7.19
N LEU A 748 7.19 47.89 -7.93
CA LEU A 748 8.14 48.63 -8.76
C LEU A 748 7.44 49.37 -9.90
N SER A 749 6.41 48.79 -10.51
CA SER A 749 5.61 49.48 -11.55
C SER A 749 4.89 50.72 -11.05
N MET A 750 4.62 50.79 -9.74
CA MET A 750 4.06 51.97 -9.07
C MET A 750 5.15 52.91 -8.52
N GLY A 751 6.42 52.66 -8.82
CA GLY A 751 7.54 53.46 -8.33
C GLY A 751 7.78 53.36 -6.81
N CYS A 752 7.30 52.29 -6.17
CA CYS A 752 7.51 52.07 -4.74
C CYS A 752 8.96 51.64 -4.46
N THR A 753 9.45 51.93 -3.25
CA THR A 753 10.71 51.37 -2.75
C THR A 753 10.45 49.97 -2.17
N VAL A 754 11.13 48.96 -2.70
CA VAL A 754 10.90 47.56 -2.33
C VAL A 754 12.06 46.99 -1.52
N TYR A 755 11.76 46.51 -0.32
CA TYR A 755 12.64 45.64 0.46
C TYR A 755 12.15 44.20 0.34
N THR A 756 13.07 43.22 0.28
CA THR A 756 12.66 41.82 0.21
C THR A 756 13.57 40.89 0.99
N THR A 757 13.02 39.75 1.41
CA THR A 757 13.78 38.65 2.01
C THR A 757 13.79 37.45 1.07
N VAL A 758 14.94 36.78 0.91
CA VAL A 758 15.08 35.56 0.10
C VAL A 758 15.70 34.43 0.92
N GLY A 759 15.34 33.18 0.59
CA GLY A 759 15.88 32.00 1.26
C GLY A 759 17.33 31.71 0.83
N LYS A 760 18.09 31.03 1.71
CA LYS A 760 19.53 30.75 1.55
C LYS A 760 19.90 29.97 0.28
N TRP A 761 18.97 29.21 -0.30
CA TRP A 761 19.21 28.22 -1.36
C TRP A 761 18.84 28.73 -2.77
N ALA A 762 17.93 29.71 -2.88
CA ALA A 762 17.45 30.21 -4.17
C ALA A 762 18.49 31.00 -4.98
N PHE A 763 19.60 31.40 -4.34
CA PHE A 763 20.76 32.02 -5.01
C PHE A 763 21.90 31.02 -5.25
N SER A 764 21.85 29.82 -4.63
CA SER A 764 22.97 28.88 -4.49
C SER A 764 22.90 27.68 -5.43
N ASP A 765 21.73 27.32 -5.94
CA ASP A 765 21.55 26.15 -6.82
C ASP A 765 22.28 26.25 -8.17
N CYS A 766 22.97 27.37 -8.46
CA CYS A 766 23.86 27.47 -9.60
C CYS A 766 25.29 26.96 -9.35
N VAL A 767 25.78 26.79 -8.11
CA VAL A 767 27.19 26.38 -7.90
C VAL A 767 27.44 25.69 -6.54
N MET A 768 27.68 24.37 -6.55
CA MET A 768 28.23 23.62 -5.40
C MET A 768 29.76 23.74 -5.39
N GLY A 769 30.39 23.77 -4.20
CA GLY A 769 31.86 23.77 -4.06
C GLY A 769 32.52 25.13 -4.35
N LEU A 770 32.04 26.20 -3.74
CA LEU A 770 32.53 27.57 -3.95
C LEU A 770 33.67 28.00 -2.99
N GLU A 771 33.97 27.24 -1.95
CA GLU A 771 35.08 27.53 -1.02
C GLU A 771 35.74 26.24 -0.54
N PHE A 772 37.03 26.31 -0.22
CA PHE A 772 37.78 25.22 0.38
C PHE A 772 38.98 25.75 1.17
N SER A 773 39.56 24.89 2.00
CA SER A 773 40.88 25.13 2.61
C SER A 773 41.77 23.91 2.40
N GLY A 774 43.06 24.10 2.22
CA GLY A 774 43.98 23.01 1.95
C GLY A 774 45.43 23.41 2.10
N ARG A 775 46.31 22.59 1.54
CA ARG A 775 47.74 22.89 1.41
C ARG A 775 48.09 23.05 -0.06
N ASP A 776 48.86 24.08 -0.39
CA ASP A 776 49.41 24.24 -1.74
C ASP A 776 50.57 23.26 -1.99
N ASP A 777 51.13 23.31 -3.20
CA ASP A 777 52.26 22.49 -3.65
C ASP A 777 53.56 22.73 -2.85
N GLN A 778 53.63 23.83 -2.09
CA GLN A 778 54.72 24.18 -1.18
C GLN A 778 54.39 23.84 0.29
N GLY A 779 53.23 23.22 0.56
CA GLY A 779 52.79 22.82 1.89
C GLY A 779 52.20 23.94 2.75
N ARG A 780 52.05 25.16 2.21
CA ARG A 780 51.46 26.31 2.90
C ARG A 780 49.97 26.11 3.06
N ARG A 781 49.42 26.56 4.19
CA ARG A 781 48.00 26.41 4.52
C ARG A 781 47.22 27.58 3.94
N ILE A 782 46.29 27.28 3.04
CA ILE A 782 45.51 28.30 2.33
C ILE A 782 44.01 28.04 2.46
N MET A 783 43.22 29.12 2.38
CA MET A 783 41.76 29.10 2.21
C MET A 783 41.41 29.91 0.96
N CYS A 784 40.45 29.42 0.18
CA CYS A 784 40.22 29.92 -1.18
C CYS A 784 38.74 29.93 -1.53
N MET A 785 38.33 30.89 -2.37
CA MET A 785 37.06 30.81 -3.10
C MET A 785 37.28 30.20 -4.49
N ALA A 786 36.47 29.22 -4.85
CA ALA A 786 36.50 28.50 -6.12
C ALA A 786 35.22 28.74 -6.93
N ARG A 787 35.28 28.57 -8.25
CA ARG A 787 34.10 28.73 -9.14
C ARG A 787 33.33 27.42 -9.42
N SER A 788 33.50 26.36 -8.61
CA SER A 788 32.76 25.06 -8.61
C SER A 788 33.60 23.82 -8.21
N GLN A 789 34.86 23.97 -7.79
CA GLN A 789 35.78 22.83 -7.55
C GLN A 789 36.00 22.46 -6.07
N GLY A 790 35.33 23.12 -5.12
CA GLY A 790 35.60 23.00 -3.68
C GLY A 790 35.27 21.66 -3.03
N ILE A 791 34.73 20.68 -3.78
CA ILE A 791 34.41 19.32 -3.30
C ILE A 791 35.42 18.29 -3.85
N ALA A 792 36.44 18.71 -4.60
CA ALA A 792 37.47 17.84 -5.13
C ALA A 792 38.61 17.59 -4.10
N THR A 793 39.28 16.44 -4.20
CA THR A 793 40.48 16.12 -3.39
C THR A 793 41.69 16.98 -3.75
N VAL A 794 41.67 17.59 -4.94
CA VAL A 794 42.65 18.57 -5.44
C VAL A 794 41.86 19.62 -6.21
N ALA A 795 42.09 20.90 -5.92
CA ALA A 795 41.43 22.02 -6.58
C ALA A 795 42.45 23.07 -7.02
N ILE A 796 42.17 23.75 -8.13
CA ILE A 796 43.00 24.87 -8.58
C ILE A 796 42.54 26.13 -7.83
N ALA A 797 43.46 26.72 -7.06
CA ALA A 797 43.22 27.96 -6.33
C ALA A 797 43.50 29.16 -7.25
N ASP A 798 42.57 30.12 -7.29
CA ASP A 798 42.80 31.41 -7.94
C ASP A 798 43.61 32.30 -6.98
N PRO A 799 44.82 32.77 -7.35
CA PRO A 799 45.66 33.58 -6.46
C PRO A 799 44.96 34.84 -5.93
N ASP A 800 44.05 35.44 -6.72
CA ASP A 800 43.34 36.67 -6.32
C ASP A 800 42.24 36.41 -5.28
N PHE A 801 41.85 35.15 -5.11
CA PHE A 801 40.84 34.70 -4.15
C PHE A 801 41.40 33.65 -3.18
N THR A 802 42.70 33.76 -2.89
CA THR A 802 43.42 32.87 -1.96
C THR A 802 44.02 33.66 -0.82
N TRP A 803 43.81 33.16 0.40
CA TRP A 803 44.33 33.75 1.63
C TRP A 803 45.08 32.72 2.45
N ASP A 804 46.10 33.17 3.18
CA ASP A 804 46.81 32.34 4.15
C ASP A 804 45.91 32.02 5.35
N VAL A 805 45.96 30.77 5.81
CA VAL A 805 45.25 30.35 7.02
C VAL A 805 46.11 30.69 8.23
N PRO A 806 45.59 31.47 9.21
CA PRO A 806 46.32 31.77 10.44
C PRO A 806 46.79 30.50 11.16
N GLU A 807 47.99 30.54 11.76
CA GLU A 807 48.57 29.39 12.45
C GLU A 807 47.68 28.88 13.59
N THR A 808 46.91 29.77 14.22
CA THR A 808 45.98 29.47 15.31
C THR A 808 44.69 28.79 14.88
N TRP A 809 44.39 28.72 13.57
CA TRP A 809 43.15 28.13 13.05
C TRP A 809 43.38 26.71 12.56
N THR A 810 42.37 25.85 12.62
CA THR A 810 42.36 24.56 11.89
C THR A 810 41.99 24.80 10.42
N LEU A 811 42.31 23.86 9.52
CA LEU A 811 41.84 23.95 8.13
C LEU A 811 40.30 23.88 8.09
N GLU A 812 39.69 23.04 8.93
CA GLU A 812 38.23 22.96 9.08
C GLU A 812 37.59 24.31 9.45
N ASN A 813 38.19 25.08 10.35
CA ASN A 813 37.67 26.41 10.67
C ASN A 813 37.90 27.42 9.53
N ALA A 814 38.99 27.26 8.79
CA ALA A 814 39.34 28.16 7.70
C ALA A 814 38.45 27.98 6.46
N CYS A 815 37.90 26.78 6.22
CA CYS A 815 37.07 26.54 5.04
C CYS A 815 35.70 27.24 5.08
N THR A 816 35.25 27.73 6.23
CA THR A 816 33.94 28.39 6.39
C THR A 816 33.99 29.92 6.24
N VAL A 817 35.17 30.49 5.97
CA VAL A 817 35.44 31.93 6.03
C VAL A 817 35.38 32.62 4.66
N PRO A 818 35.99 32.11 3.58
CA PRO A 818 36.19 32.85 2.35
C PRO A 818 34.90 33.44 1.76
N ILE A 819 33.84 32.67 1.58
CA ILE A 819 32.56 33.17 1.04
C ILE A 819 31.83 34.00 2.08
N ALA A 820 31.73 33.50 3.32
CA ALA A 820 30.91 34.13 4.34
C ALA A 820 31.36 35.57 4.63
N TYR A 821 32.67 35.76 4.84
CA TYR A 821 33.25 37.06 5.15
C TYR A 821 33.42 37.95 3.93
N SER A 822 33.80 37.41 2.76
CA SER A 822 33.89 38.23 1.54
C SER A 822 32.52 38.77 1.12
N THR A 823 31.47 37.94 1.22
CA THR A 823 30.10 38.34 0.91
C THR A 823 29.60 39.40 1.88
N ALA A 824 29.81 39.20 3.18
CA ALA A 824 29.42 40.18 4.20
C ALA A 824 30.20 41.49 4.06
N TYR A 825 31.50 41.43 3.79
CA TYR A 825 32.35 42.61 3.56
C TYR A 825 31.95 43.36 2.29
N TYR A 826 31.71 42.66 1.18
CA TYR A 826 31.22 43.26 -0.05
C TYR A 826 29.87 43.94 0.16
N ALA A 827 28.93 43.27 0.85
CA ALA A 827 27.60 43.80 1.10
C ALA A 827 27.61 45.04 2.03
N LEU A 828 28.29 44.96 3.17
CA LEU A 828 28.28 46.01 4.17
C LEU A 828 29.23 47.17 3.83
N ILE A 829 30.45 46.86 3.40
CA ILE A 829 31.51 47.87 3.23
C ILE A 829 31.54 48.39 1.80
N MET A 830 31.66 47.50 0.80
CA MET A 830 31.86 47.94 -0.59
C MET A 830 30.57 48.48 -1.23
N ARG A 831 29.43 47.84 -0.97
CA ARG A 831 28.13 48.24 -1.54
C ARG A 831 27.30 49.07 -0.57
N GLY A 832 27.29 48.68 0.71
CA GLY A 832 26.52 49.35 1.75
C GLY A 832 27.17 50.63 2.27
N ASN A 833 28.48 50.82 2.05
CA ASN A 833 29.26 51.96 2.54
C ASN A 833 29.04 52.25 4.03
N MET A 834 28.91 51.19 4.82
CA MET A 834 28.59 51.22 6.24
C MET A 834 29.67 51.97 7.02
N ARG A 835 29.25 52.89 7.90
CA ARG A 835 30.16 53.74 8.70
C ARG A 835 30.19 53.34 10.17
N PRO A 836 31.30 53.59 10.89
CA PRO A 836 31.37 53.32 12.32
C PRO A 836 30.25 54.00 13.12
N GLY A 837 29.61 53.26 14.02
CA GLY A 837 28.53 53.75 14.88
C GLY A 837 27.11 53.70 14.29
N GLU A 838 26.94 53.27 13.03
CA GLU A 838 25.62 53.13 12.41
C GLU A 838 24.83 51.94 12.99
N THR A 839 23.54 51.84 12.65
CA THR A 839 22.69 50.70 13.04
C THR A 839 22.48 49.77 11.87
N VAL A 840 22.67 48.47 12.09
CA VAL A 840 22.62 47.43 11.05
C VAL A 840 21.60 46.37 11.46
N LEU A 841 20.68 46.03 10.56
CA LEU A 841 19.78 44.90 10.73
C LEU A 841 20.29 43.70 9.91
N VAL A 842 20.74 42.64 10.60
CA VAL A 842 21.20 41.40 9.98
C VAL A 842 20.10 40.34 10.07
N HIS A 843 19.48 40.01 8.96
CA HIS A 843 18.52 38.91 8.92
C HIS A 843 19.22 37.54 8.89
N SER A 844 18.64 36.56 9.58
CA SER A 844 19.18 35.20 9.70
C SER A 844 20.56 35.16 10.35
N GLY A 845 20.67 35.79 11.53
CA GLY A 845 21.93 35.95 12.25
C GLY A 845 22.69 34.65 12.50
N SER A 846 22.01 33.49 12.58
CA SER A 846 22.64 32.18 12.77
C SER A 846 23.31 31.60 11.52
N GLY A 847 23.15 32.21 10.33
CA GLY A 847 23.81 31.74 9.11
C GLY A 847 25.26 32.23 9.00
N GLY A 848 26.12 31.52 8.25
CA GLY A 848 27.55 31.88 8.09
C GLY A 848 27.81 33.33 7.63
N VAL A 849 27.12 33.81 6.59
CA VAL A 849 27.20 35.22 6.15
C VAL A 849 26.60 36.17 7.21
N GLY A 850 25.53 35.75 7.90
CA GLY A 850 24.90 36.53 8.97
C GLY A 850 25.83 36.76 10.15
N GLN A 851 26.51 35.70 10.61
CA GLN A 851 27.53 35.77 11.65
C GLN A 851 28.72 36.64 11.21
N ALA A 852 29.19 36.49 9.97
CA ALA A 852 30.26 37.33 9.43
C ALA A 852 29.84 38.82 9.36
N ALA A 853 28.60 39.11 8.93
CA ALA A 853 28.05 40.45 8.88
C ALA A 853 27.91 41.07 10.28
N ILE A 854 27.45 40.30 11.27
CA ILE A 854 27.40 40.74 12.68
C ILE A 854 28.81 41.04 13.18
N ALA A 855 29.77 40.15 12.94
CA ALA A 855 31.16 40.33 13.37
C ALA A 855 31.82 41.58 12.75
N ILE A 856 31.61 41.82 11.45
CA ILE A 856 32.12 43.01 10.75
C ILE A 856 31.44 44.29 11.26
N ALA A 857 30.12 44.27 11.43
CA ALA A 857 29.39 45.44 11.95
C ALA A 857 29.81 45.79 13.39
N LEU A 858 29.97 44.78 14.25
CA LEU A 858 30.42 44.96 15.63
C LEU A 858 31.87 45.45 15.70
N SER A 859 32.77 44.96 14.83
CA SER A 859 34.17 45.43 14.81
C SER A 859 34.32 46.89 14.40
N MET A 860 33.32 47.44 13.68
CA MET A 860 33.21 48.85 13.35
C MET A 860 32.42 49.66 14.39
N GLY A 861 32.04 49.07 15.52
CA GLY A 861 31.28 49.75 16.57
C GLY A 861 29.83 50.08 16.18
N CYS A 862 29.25 49.38 15.20
CA CYS A 862 27.85 49.55 14.82
C CYS A 862 26.91 48.88 15.83
N THR A 863 25.69 49.39 15.96
CA THR A 863 24.62 48.73 16.72
C THR A 863 23.93 47.69 15.84
N VAL A 864 23.92 46.42 16.24
CA VAL A 864 23.38 45.33 15.41
C VAL A 864 22.07 44.79 15.96
N TYR A 865 21.02 44.85 15.14
CA TYR A 865 19.80 44.08 15.35
C TYR A 865 19.84 42.83 14.47
N THR A 866 19.36 41.70 14.96
CA THR A 866 19.32 40.48 14.16
C THR A 866 18.06 39.67 14.37
N THR A 867 17.63 38.97 13.32
CA THR A 867 16.54 38.00 13.39
C THR A 867 17.10 36.59 13.28
N VAL A 868 16.71 35.68 14.19
CA VAL A 868 17.10 34.27 14.17
C VAL A 868 15.86 33.37 14.04
N GLY A 869 15.98 32.25 13.32
CA GLY A 869 14.91 31.25 13.20
C GLY A 869 14.71 30.46 14.50
N LYS A 870 13.56 29.78 14.68
CA LYS A 870 13.26 29.00 15.89
C LYS A 870 14.20 27.79 16.08
N TRP A 871 14.93 27.78 17.20
CA TRP A 871 15.31 26.67 18.10
C TRP A 871 15.94 25.35 17.59
N HIS A 872 16.53 25.26 16.39
CA HIS A 872 17.36 24.09 16.02
C HIS A 872 18.80 24.41 15.55
N GLN A 873 19.28 25.65 15.74
CA GLN A 873 20.65 26.04 15.35
C GLN A 873 21.45 26.74 16.46
N CYS A 874 20.92 26.84 17.68
CA CYS A 874 21.65 27.41 18.82
C CYS A 874 22.25 26.29 19.68
N LEU A 875 23.30 25.65 19.17
CA LEU A 875 24.29 24.96 19.98
C LEU A 875 25.63 25.42 19.46
N PHE A 876 26.24 26.41 20.10
CA PHE A 876 27.66 26.47 20.47
C PHE A 876 27.88 27.76 21.30
N HIS A 877 28.71 27.63 22.33
CA HIS A 877 28.93 28.58 23.42
C HIS A 877 29.46 29.96 22.95
N LEU A 878 29.09 31.00 23.71
CA LEU A 878 29.75 32.31 23.76
C LEU A 878 31.27 32.19 23.91
#